data_AF-A0A452Y9M5-F1
#
_entry.id   AF-A0A452Y9M5-F1
#
_cell.length_a   1.000
_cell.length_b   1.000
_cell.length_c   1.000
_cell.angle_alpha   90.00
_cell.angle_beta   90.00
_cell.angle_gamma   90.00
#
_symmetry.space_group_name_H-M   'P 1'
#
loop_
_entity.id
_entity.type
_entity.pdbx_description
1 polymer ?
#
loop_
_entity_poly.entity_id
_entity_poly.type
_entity_poly.pdbx_seq_one_letter_code
_entity_poly.pdbx_strand_id
1 'polypeptide(L)'
;MAAVSAHDSRQYSWLWVSHISPKNSKWLQENLSDMDTKVKAMIKLINEDADSFARRAEMYYKKRPELMKQVEEFYRAYRALAERYDQATGALRQAHRTISEVFPNQMPSMDESPSSAGQEVEPHTPEMPPLSRPTYESDDHNSKRNGSHSQETSALSNRKSLKQSNDLSLGGENAPRIVFDGKARKGLNFESPEVKGKEDISNGILNMQEEISRLLAENQNLKQQMLLESERAKKAATEIQNQKDTASQLNSEKDTSILQYDQSTERLSALESELSKAQGDLKKLTDEMALEVQKLNSAESRNSMIQSELEALDQKVKLQQQELDQKLKELENLHSSFQDEHEKRMHAESALLSKGKEGAQSKEEVQRLTIEIKMANENLDELMQSKMHLETAVCELKMEVGSLTEQNHSSELLIQQLRGEINSLTDSRSELQNEIQSIRGTMSQLSAEKDGGLLQHQQSVERVSVLESQLMNTQSELEVNENKVHILMKDVERKREEIHSIHGQLQNESDRRTQTQAALLMSESLHSKLEEEVKRLTQDLDTTIKKLSELENEKLNLENTSTELKKTILGLNSEMDASLLQQHQSLEKVSDLELQLSETKLKLEKSEQKMQLLEREMGQMSESVNSLELTLKDEAGKRVQAETSLRSMENMYSQSQEEVSRLHRETEKLNGKLNELENLSSELKSSILLLNTEKDATLLENQE
;
A
#
# COMPACT_ATOMS: atom_id res chain seq x y z
N MET A 1 -72.31 24.70 -17.62
CA MET A 1 -71.59 23.41 -17.60
C MET A 1 -70.36 23.57 -18.48
N ALA A 2 -69.18 23.19 -17.99
CA ALA A 2 -67.96 23.07 -18.79
C ALA A 2 -67.18 21.87 -18.23
N ALA A 3 -66.76 20.94 -19.09
CA ALA A 3 -66.08 19.74 -18.66
C ALA A 3 -64.57 20.01 -18.56
N VAL A 4 -63.98 19.79 -17.38
CA VAL A 4 -62.53 19.80 -17.22
C VAL A 4 -62.01 18.41 -17.61
N SER A 5 -61.36 18.33 -18.77
CA SER A 5 -60.66 17.13 -19.21
C SER A 5 -59.42 16.89 -18.36
N ALA A 6 -59.46 15.91 -17.47
CA ALA A 6 -58.25 15.44 -16.78
C ALA A 6 -57.29 14.83 -17.81
N HIS A 7 -56.12 15.45 -18.01
CA HIS A 7 -55.04 14.85 -18.79
C HIS A 7 -54.19 13.90 -17.94
N ASP A 8 -53.62 12.91 -18.63
CA ASP A 8 -53.40 11.58 -18.07
C ASP A 8 -51.92 11.32 -17.78
N SER A 9 -51.47 11.73 -16.59
CA SER A 9 -50.08 11.55 -16.14
C SER A 9 -49.63 10.08 -16.05
N ARG A 10 -50.53 9.11 -16.24
CA ARG A 10 -50.20 7.68 -16.28
C ARG A 10 -49.54 7.25 -17.59
N GLN A 11 -49.72 8.00 -18.68
CA GLN A 11 -49.22 7.60 -20.01
C GLN A 11 -47.68 7.59 -20.04
N TYR A 12 -47.03 8.60 -19.46
CA TYR A 12 -45.57 8.66 -19.36
C TYR A 12 -45.01 7.64 -18.36
N SER A 13 -45.78 7.24 -17.35
CA SER A 13 -45.38 6.20 -16.40
C SER A 13 -45.17 4.83 -17.07
N TRP A 14 -45.96 4.50 -18.11
CA TRP A 14 -45.89 3.18 -18.74
C TRP A 14 -44.55 2.91 -19.46
N LEU A 15 -43.91 3.95 -20.01
CA LEU A 15 -42.56 3.85 -20.61
C LEU A 15 -41.50 3.52 -19.57
N TRP A 16 -41.43 4.28 -18.47
CA TRP A 16 -40.48 4.05 -17.39
C TRP A 16 -40.69 2.70 -16.68
N VAL A 17 -41.94 2.38 -16.35
CA VAL A 17 -42.31 1.17 -15.58
C VAL A 17 -42.08 -0.11 -16.41
N SER A 18 -42.34 -0.10 -17.72
CA SER A 18 -42.30 -1.32 -18.53
C SER A 18 -40.88 -1.82 -18.82
N HIS A 19 -39.91 -0.92 -18.99
CA HIS A 19 -38.57 -1.27 -19.49
C HIS A 19 -37.48 -1.37 -18.41
N ILE A 20 -37.63 -0.68 -17.27
CA ILE A 20 -36.56 -0.54 -16.27
C ILE A 20 -36.93 -1.19 -14.92
N SER A 21 -38.20 -1.52 -14.67
CA SER A 21 -38.60 -2.15 -13.41
C SER A 21 -38.06 -3.60 -13.28
N PRO A 22 -37.46 -3.97 -12.12
CA PRO A 22 -37.04 -5.35 -11.82
C PRO A 22 -38.18 -6.40 -11.88
N LYS A 23 -39.44 -5.96 -11.88
CA LYS A 23 -40.62 -6.85 -11.98
C LYS A 23 -41.01 -7.21 -13.42
N ASN A 24 -40.43 -6.56 -14.42
CA ASN A 24 -40.81 -6.68 -15.84
C ASN A 24 -39.61 -6.93 -16.77
N SER A 25 -38.41 -6.51 -16.38
CA SER A 25 -37.18 -6.69 -17.16
C SER A 25 -36.47 -8.01 -16.82
N LYS A 26 -36.61 -9.02 -17.71
CA LYS A 26 -35.93 -10.32 -17.56
C LYS A 26 -34.41 -10.20 -17.44
N TRP A 27 -33.77 -9.38 -18.27
CA TRP A 27 -32.31 -9.25 -18.25
C TRP A 27 -31.80 -8.70 -16.91
N LEU A 28 -32.52 -7.74 -16.33
CA LEU A 28 -32.20 -7.16 -15.02
C LEU A 28 -32.42 -8.19 -13.90
N GLN A 29 -33.50 -8.97 -13.97
CA GLN A 29 -33.76 -10.08 -13.03
C GLN A 29 -32.67 -11.17 -13.11
N GLU A 30 -32.25 -11.56 -14.32
CA GLU A 30 -31.17 -12.53 -14.56
C GLU A 30 -29.82 -12.01 -14.04
N ASN A 31 -29.50 -10.73 -14.25
CA ASN A 31 -28.26 -10.13 -13.75
C ASN A 31 -28.29 -9.99 -12.22
N LEU A 32 -29.40 -9.57 -11.62
CA LEU A 32 -29.54 -9.54 -10.15
C LEU A 32 -29.45 -10.95 -9.53
N SER A 33 -29.90 -11.99 -10.24
CA SER A 33 -29.76 -13.39 -9.81
C SER A 33 -28.31 -13.88 -9.92
N ASP A 34 -27.59 -13.55 -11.01
CA ASP A 34 -26.15 -13.84 -11.14
C ASP A 34 -25.33 -13.15 -10.03
N MET A 35 -25.63 -11.88 -9.74
CA MET A 35 -25.04 -11.15 -8.60
C MET A 35 -25.29 -11.83 -7.26
N ASP A 36 -26.55 -12.19 -6.97
CA ASP A 36 -26.92 -12.87 -5.73
C ASP A 36 -26.23 -14.23 -5.57
N THR A 37 -26.09 -15.02 -6.66
CA THR A 37 -25.34 -16.28 -6.62
C THR A 37 -23.84 -16.09 -6.39
N LYS A 38 -23.22 -15.06 -7.01
CA LYS A 38 -21.80 -14.71 -6.78
C LYS A 38 -21.54 -14.22 -5.37
N VAL A 39 -22.41 -13.35 -4.83
CA VAL A 39 -22.33 -12.90 -3.42
C VAL A 39 -22.49 -14.09 -2.47
N LYS A 40 -23.41 -15.02 -2.75
CA LYS A 40 -23.57 -16.25 -1.94
C LYS A 40 -22.39 -17.20 -2.03
N ALA A 41 -21.70 -17.29 -3.17
CA ALA A 41 -20.44 -18.04 -3.29
C ALA A 41 -19.31 -17.38 -2.47
N MET A 42 -19.18 -16.06 -2.58
CA MET A 42 -18.21 -15.25 -1.83
C MET A 42 -18.42 -15.34 -0.32
N ILE A 43 -19.68 -15.31 0.15
CA ILE A 43 -20.04 -15.50 1.56
C ILE A 43 -19.72 -16.91 2.04
N LYS A 44 -19.92 -17.95 1.22
CA LYS A 44 -19.53 -19.33 1.58
C LYS A 44 -18.02 -19.47 1.77
N LEU A 45 -17.21 -18.88 0.89
CA LEU A 45 -15.74 -18.86 1.03
C LEU A 45 -15.25 -18.19 2.32
N ILE A 46 -16.08 -17.36 2.97
CA ILE A 46 -15.79 -16.68 4.23
C ILE A 46 -16.33 -17.49 5.44
N ASN A 47 -17.43 -18.24 5.26
CA ASN A 47 -18.20 -18.86 6.34
C ASN A 47 -18.10 -20.40 6.43
N GLU A 48 -17.33 -21.09 5.58
CA GLU A 48 -17.14 -22.55 5.67
C GLU A 48 -16.59 -23.00 7.04
N ASP A 49 -17.15 -24.08 7.60
CA ASP A 49 -17.08 -24.43 9.02
C ASP A 49 -15.63 -24.57 9.56
N ALA A 50 -15.24 -23.64 10.41
CA ALA A 50 -13.86 -23.43 10.83
C ALA A 50 -13.52 -24.01 12.21
N ASP A 51 -13.53 -25.34 12.32
CA ASP A 51 -12.92 -26.07 13.45
C ASP A 51 -11.41 -25.78 13.54
N SER A 52 -11.01 -25.07 14.61
CA SER A 52 -9.66 -24.59 14.91
C SER A 52 -9.13 -23.40 14.09
N PHE A 53 -8.48 -22.48 14.80
CA PHE A 53 -7.83 -21.26 14.28
C PHE A 53 -6.71 -21.58 13.27
N ALA A 54 -5.97 -22.68 13.45
CA ALA A 54 -4.90 -23.06 12.53
C ALA A 54 -5.43 -23.38 11.12
N ARG A 55 -6.54 -24.13 11.04
CA ARG A 55 -7.23 -24.40 9.77
C ARG A 55 -7.83 -23.14 9.16
N ARG A 56 -8.38 -22.23 9.99
CA ARG A 56 -8.87 -20.92 9.54
C ARG A 56 -7.77 -20.10 8.86
N ALA A 57 -6.57 -20.05 9.44
CA ALA A 57 -5.42 -19.37 8.84
C ALA A 57 -4.96 -20.03 7.53
N GLU A 58 -4.82 -21.36 7.51
CA GLU A 58 -4.40 -22.10 6.30
C GLU A 58 -5.41 -21.97 5.15
N MET A 59 -6.71 -22.10 5.44
CA MET A 59 -7.78 -21.85 4.48
C MET A 59 -7.78 -20.39 4.02
N TYR A 60 -7.59 -19.41 4.90
CA TYR A 60 -7.59 -17.99 4.50
C TYR A 60 -6.56 -17.71 3.41
N TYR A 61 -5.31 -18.17 3.56
CA TYR A 61 -4.29 -17.97 2.52
C TYR A 61 -4.56 -18.76 1.22
N LYS A 62 -5.18 -19.95 1.30
CA LYS A 62 -5.56 -20.75 0.13
C LYS A 62 -6.82 -20.23 -0.59
N LYS A 63 -7.77 -19.65 0.14
CA LYS A 63 -9.05 -19.15 -0.37
C LYS A 63 -9.01 -17.67 -0.76
N ARG A 64 -8.09 -16.86 -0.23
CA ARG A 64 -7.93 -15.44 -0.58
C ARG A 64 -7.78 -15.18 -2.10
N PRO A 65 -7.03 -15.97 -2.89
CA PRO A 65 -6.97 -15.80 -4.34
C PRO A 65 -8.31 -16.12 -5.04
N GLU A 66 -9.02 -17.15 -4.57
CA GLU A 66 -10.34 -17.55 -5.09
C GLU A 66 -11.41 -16.50 -4.77
N LEU A 67 -11.36 -15.94 -3.56
CA LEU A 67 -12.21 -14.84 -3.10
C LEU A 67 -11.95 -13.55 -3.90
N MET A 68 -10.67 -13.16 -4.07
CA MET A 68 -10.28 -11.99 -4.88
C MET A 68 -10.77 -12.13 -6.32
N LYS A 69 -10.63 -13.30 -6.93
CA LYS A 69 -11.15 -13.57 -8.28
C LYS A 69 -12.67 -13.39 -8.35
N GLN A 70 -13.43 -13.89 -7.37
CA GLN A 70 -14.88 -13.71 -7.32
C GLN A 70 -15.27 -12.24 -7.12
N VAL A 71 -14.52 -11.47 -6.30
CA VAL A 71 -14.71 -10.01 -6.15
C VAL A 71 -14.47 -9.27 -7.47
N GLU A 72 -13.41 -9.62 -8.21
CA GLU A 72 -13.14 -9.04 -9.53
C GLU A 72 -14.22 -9.37 -10.57
N GLU A 73 -14.68 -10.63 -10.62
CA GLU A 73 -15.73 -11.07 -11.54
C GLU A 73 -17.10 -10.43 -11.18
N PHE A 74 -17.37 -10.21 -9.90
CA PHE A 74 -18.52 -9.44 -9.42
C PHE A 74 -18.42 -7.96 -9.81
N TYR A 75 -17.28 -7.31 -9.56
CA TYR A 75 -17.07 -5.90 -9.92
C TYR A 75 -17.18 -5.65 -11.44
N ARG A 76 -16.57 -6.52 -12.27
CA ARG A 76 -16.68 -6.44 -13.74
C ARG A 76 -18.12 -6.58 -14.22
N ALA A 77 -18.88 -7.52 -13.65
CA ALA A 77 -20.28 -7.69 -13.98
C ALA A 77 -21.14 -6.51 -13.48
N TYR A 78 -20.83 -5.92 -12.32
CA TYR A 78 -21.55 -4.76 -11.78
C TYR A 78 -21.33 -3.52 -12.66
N ARG A 79 -20.08 -3.31 -13.10
CA ARG A 79 -19.74 -2.25 -14.05
C ARG A 79 -20.50 -2.43 -15.37
N ALA A 80 -20.51 -3.64 -15.94
CA ALA A 80 -21.25 -3.92 -17.16
C ALA A 80 -22.79 -3.79 -17.00
N LEU A 81 -23.31 -4.01 -15.79
CA LEU A 81 -24.72 -3.78 -15.44
C LEU A 81 -25.05 -2.27 -15.40
N ALA A 82 -24.18 -1.46 -14.79
CA ALA A 82 -24.30 0.00 -14.75
C ALA A 82 -24.18 0.62 -16.16
N GLU A 83 -23.14 0.26 -16.92
CA GLU A 83 -22.92 0.74 -18.30
C GLU A 83 -24.14 0.46 -19.20
N ARG A 84 -24.80 -0.69 -19.03
CA ARG A 84 -26.06 -1.03 -19.75
C ARG A 84 -27.28 -0.25 -19.25
N TYR A 85 -27.35 0.05 -17.95
CA TYR A 85 -28.41 0.90 -17.38
C TYR A 85 -28.31 2.34 -17.89
N ASP A 86 -27.10 2.88 -17.99
CA ASP A 86 -26.84 4.22 -18.51
C ASP A 86 -27.09 4.30 -20.02
N GLN A 87 -26.75 3.25 -20.79
CA GLN A 87 -27.12 3.13 -22.20
C GLN A 87 -28.66 3.10 -22.39
N ALA A 88 -29.37 2.31 -21.58
CA ALA A 88 -30.82 2.19 -21.66
C ALA A 88 -31.56 3.49 -21.25
N THR A 89 -31.14 4.13 -20.15
CA THR A 89 -31.72 5.41 -19.71
C THR A 89 -31.31 6.58 -20.59
N GLY A 90 -30.09 6.56 -21.14
CA GLY A 90 -29.61 7.51 -22.14
C GLY A 90 -30.45 7.46 -23.43
N ALA A 91 -30.66 6.26 -23.97
CA ALA A 91 -31.53 6.05 -25.13
C ALA A 91 -32.99 6.48 -24.85
N LEU A 92 -33.53 6.21 -23.65
CA LEU A 92 -34.87 6.65 -23.27
C LEU A 92 -34.97 8.18 -23.14
N ARG A 93 -33.97 8.85 -22.54
CA ARG A 93 -33.87 10.31 -22.48
C ARG A 93 -33.76 10.93 -23.88
N GLN A 94 -33.00 10.32 -24.78
CA GLN A 94 -32.87 10.75 -26.17
C GLN A 94 -34.19 10.60 -26.93
N ALA A 95 -34.89 9.47 -26.78
CA ALA A 95 -36.22 9.27 -27.35
C ALA A 95 -37.24 10.29 -26.81
N HIS A 96 -37.23 10.58 -25.49
CA HIS A 96 -38.07 11.62 -24.90
C HIS A 96 -37.79 13.02 -25.48
N ARG A 97 -36.50 13.35 -25.71
CA ARG A 97 -36.12 14.60 -26.38
C ARG A 97 -36.67 14.66 -27.80
N THR A 98 -36.43 13.65 -28.62
CA THR A 98 -36.93 13.60 -30.02
C THR A 98 -38.46 13.59 -30.10
N ILE A 99 -39.17 12.92 -29.19
CA ILE A 99 -40.65 12.98 -29.14
C ILE A 99 -41.14 14.38 -28.78
N SER A 100 -40.45 15.08 -27.87
CA SER A 100 -40.77 16.47 -27.50
C SER A 100 -40.49 17.46 -28.64
N GLU A 101 -39.42 17.23 -29.41
CA GLU A 101 -39.06 18.00 -30.61
C GLU A 101 -40.07 17.80 -31.75
N VAL A 102 -40.57 16.57 -31.94
CA VAL A 102 -41.51 16.22 -33.02
C VAL A 102 -42.96 16.58 -32.67
N PHE A 103 -43.35 16.60 -31.39
CA PHE A 103 -44.70 16.99 -30.94
C PHE A 103 -44.70 18.06 -29.82
N PRO A 104 -44.26 19.31 -30.09
CA PRO A 104 -44.09 20.34 -29.06
C PRO A 104 -45.35 20.68 -28.24
N ASN A 105 -46.53 20.55 -28.85
CA ASN A 105 -47.79 20.99 -28.25
C ASN A 105 -48.51 19.91 -27.39
N GLN A 106 -47.86 18.79 -27.07
CA GLN A 106 -48.46 17.70 -26.27
C GLN A 106 -47.65 17.30 -25.01
N MET A 107 -46.56 18.02 -24.69
CA MET A 107 -45.68 17.73 -23.55
C MET A 107 -45.49 18.97 -22.68
N PRO A 108 -45.97 18.96 -21.41
CA PRO A 108 -45.49 19.90 -20.40
C PRO A 108 -43.99 19.67 -20.14
N SER A 109 -43.19 20.74 -20.08
CA SER A 109 -41.78 20.65 -19.74
C SER A 109 -41.59 20.17 -18.30
N MET A 110 -41.11 18.94 -18.14
CA MET A 110 -40.92 18.33 -16.82
C MET A 110 -39.58 18.78 -16.21
N ASP A 111 -39.62 19.90 -15.49
CA ASP A 111 -38.56 20.34 -14.60
C ASP A 111 -38.53 19.44 -13.35
N GLU A 112 -37.69 18.42 -13.39
CA GLU A 112 -37.20 17.76 -12.17
C GLU A 112 -35.74 18.10 -11.97
N SER A 113 -35.49 19.04 -11.06
CA SER A 113 -34.15 19.39 -10.55
C SER A 113 -33.70 18.39 -9.47
N PRO A 114 -32.70 17.52 -9.71
CA PRO A 114 -32.19 16.61 -8.69
C PRO A 114 -31.18 17.32 -7.79
N SER A 115 -31.59 17.68 -6.57
CA SER A 115 -30.66 18.20 -5.56
C SER A 115 -29.80 17.10 -4.94
N SER A 116 -28.48 17.32 -4.93
CA SER A 116 -27.48 16.65 -4.08
C SER A 116 -27.21 15.14 -4.29
N ALA A 117 -26.11 14.83 -5.00
CA ALA A 117 -25.10 13.84 -4.58
C ALA A 117 -23.78 14.07 -5.34
N GLY A 118 -22.65 13.79 -4.68
CA GLY A 118 -21.30 14.23 -5.08
C GLY A 118 -20.85 13.97 -6.52
N GLN A 119 -20.14 14.97 -7.07
CA GLN A 119 -19.39 14.87 -8.31
C GLN A 119 -17.91 14.63 -7.98
N GLU A 120 -17.43 13.39 -8.12
CA GLU A 120 -16.00 13.11 -8.23
C GLU A 120 -15.46 13.61 -9.59
N VAL A 121 -14.14 13.82 -9.66
CA VAL A 121 -13.47 14.43 -10.82
C VAL A 121 -12.94 13.35 -11.76
N GLU A 122 -13.36 13.40 -13.03
CA GLU A 122 -12.73 12.65 -14.13
C GLU A 122 -11.98 13.63 -15.07
N PRO A 123 -10.66 13.45 -15.32
CA PRO A 123 -9.86 14.38 -16.12
C PRO A 123 -9.70 13.89 -17.58
N HIS A 124 -10.23 14.65 -18.55
CA HIS A 124 -9.98 14.41 -19.97
C HIS A 124 -9.51 15.65 -20.75
N THR A 125 -8.67 15.38 -21.75
CA THR A 125 -7.84 16.34 -22.48
C THR A 125 -8.56 17.01 -23.65
N PRO A 126 -8.18 18.25 -24.05
CA PRO A 126 -8.75 18.92 -25.21
C PRO A 126 -8.16 18.39 -26.54
N GLU A 127 -9.02 18.14 -27.52
CA GLU A 127 -8.64 17.80 -28.91
C GLU A 127 -9.39 18.71 -29.91
N MET A 128 -8.76 19.00 -31.06
CA MET A 128 -9.27 19.95 -32.06
C MET A 128 -10.29 19.33 -33.04
N PRO A 129 -11.39 20.03 -33.38
CA PRO A 129 -12.20 19.70 -34.55
C PRO A 129 -11.51 20.11 -35.88
N PRO A 130 -11.50 19.25 -36.92
CA PRO A 130 -10.91 19.57 -38.23
C PRO A 130 -11.89 20.24 -39.22
N LEU A 131 -11.32 20.70 -40.34
CA LEU A 131 -11.94 21.48 -41.43
C LEU A 131 -12.96 20.68 -42.28
N SER A 132 -13.95 21.38 -42.89
CA SER A 132 -14.61 20.92 -44.13
C SER A 132 -15.12 22.08 -45.02
N ARG A 133 -14.88 21.94 -46.34
CA ARG A 133 -15.40 22.73 -47.48
C ARG A 133 -16.34 21.81 -48.30
N PRO A 134 -17.20 22.27 -49.24
CA PRO A 134 -16.87 23.04 -50.46
C PRO A 134 -17.66 24.39 -50.48
N THR A 135 -18.03 25.11 -51.55
CA THR A 135 -17.96 24.93 -53.03
C THR A 135 -17.68 26.31 -53.69
N TYR A 136 -18.23 26.61 -54.87
CA TYR A 136 -18.14 27.87 -55.62
C TYR A 136 -19.37 28.10 -56.52
N GLU A 137 -19.74 29.38 -56.69
CA GLU A 137 -19.94 30.17 -57.94
C GLU A 137 -20.45 31.55 -57.48
N SER A 138 -19.80 32.69 -57.75
CA SER A 138 -19.55 33.42 -59.03
C SER A 138 -20.81 34.10 -59.61
N ASP A 139 -20.81 35.36 -60.05
CA ASP A 139 -19.88 36.52 -59.96
C ASP A 139 -20.76 37.81 -59.92
N ASP A 140 -20.32 39.07 -59.72
CA ASP A 140 -18.99 39.70 -59.58
C ASP A 140 -19.02 40.65 -58.32
N HIS A 141 -18.90 42.00 -58.27
CA HIS A 141 -18.54 43.05 -59.23
C HIS A 141 -17.71 44.19 -58.60
N ASN A 142 -17.06 44.99 -59.46
CA ASN A 142 -15.92 45.84 -59.14
C ASN A 142 -16.19 47.34 -59.42
N SER A 143 -15.80 48.25 -58.51
CA SER A 143 -14.97 49.44 -58.83
C SER A 143 -14.71 50.40 -57.65
N LYS A 144 -13.54 51.05 -57.68
CA LYS A 144 -13.15 52.21 -56.86
C LYS A 144 -13.27 53.51 -57.69
N ARG A 145 -13.32 54.68 -57.02
CA ARG A 145 -12.30 55.79 -57.09
C ARG A 145 -12.89 57.20 -56.95
N ASN A 146 -12.06 58.11 -56.41
CA ASN A 146 -12.30 59.54 -56.16
C ASN A 146 -12.56 60.38 -57.44
N GLY A 147 -13.24 61.52 -57.28
CA GLY A 147 -13.32 62.61 -58.26
C GLY A 147 -14.00 63.87 -57.69
N SER A 148 -13.70 65.07 -58.20
CA SER A 148 -14.10 66.36 -57.59
C SER A 148 -14.72 67.37 -58.57
N HIS A 149 -15.76 68.07 -58.08
CA HIS A 149 -16.12 69.48 -58.39
C HIS A 149 -16.72 69.88 -59.77
N SER A 150 -17.39 71.04 -59.76
CA SER A 150 -17.80 71.94 -60.88
C SER A 150 -19.12 71.70 -61.64
N GLN A 151 -20.10 72.58 -61.33
CA GLN A 151 -20.90 73.44 -62.24
C GLN A 151 -21.64 72.84 -63.47
N GLU A 152 -22.99 72.89 -63.50
CA GLU A 152 -23.86 73.92 -64.16
C GLU A 152 -24.27 73.54 -65.60
N THR A 153 -25.38 73.97 -66.22
CA THR A 153 -26.45 74.96 -65.90
C THR A 153 -27.84 74.28 -66.07
N SER A 154 -29.03 74.86 -66.29
CA SER A 154 -29.60 76.23 -66.41
C SER A 154 -31.14 76.16 -66.27
N ALA A 155 -31.83 77.31 -66.19
CA ALA A 155 -33.25 77.51 -66.55
C ALA A 155 -34.31 76.83 -65.64
N LEU A 156 -35.63 77.11 -65.70
CA LEU A 156 -36.47 78.29 -66.02
C LEU A 156 -37.85 78.00 -65.34
N SER A 157 -38.69 78.91 -64.87
CA SER A 157 -38.71 80.39 -64.83
C SER A 157 -39.39 80.82 -63.48
N ASN A 158 -40.05 81.95 -63.20
CA ASN A 158 -40.59 83.06 -64.00
C ASN A 158 -40.71 84.37 -63.17
N ARG A 159 -41.35 85.37 -63.79
CA ARG A 159 -41.71 86.73 -63.33
C ARG A 159 -42.89 86.70 -62.32
N LYS A 160 -43.20 87.74 -61.51
CA LYS A 160 -43.23 89.20 -61.81
C LYS A 160 -43.26 90.05 -60.52
N SER A 161 -43.55 91.36 -60.59
CA SER A 161 -43.48 92.33 -59.47
C SER A 161 -44.71 93.25 -59.39
N LEU A 162 -45.18 93.68 -58.19
CA LEU A 162 -45.56 95.09 -57.85
C LEU A 162 -46.10 95.33 -56.40
N LYS A 163 -45.82 96.55 -55.89
CA LYS A 163 -46.54 97.47 -54.94
C LYS A 163 -47.73 97.03 -54.02
N GLN A 164 -47.50 97.22 -52.70
CA GLN A 164 -48.11 98.24 -51.79
C GLN A 164 -49.59 98.16 -51.27
N SER A 165 -49.76 98.57 -50.00
CA SER A 165 -50.99 99.04 -49.28
C SER A 165 -51.88 97.99 -48.57
N ASN A 166 -52.15 98.15 -47.25
CA ASN A 166 -53.30 98.82 -46.57
C ASN A 166 -54.46 97.86 -46.21
N ASP A 167 -55.37 98.12 -45.25
CA ASP A 167 -55.47 99.06 -44.08
C ASP A 167 -56.72 98.69 -43.22
N LEU A 168 -56.87 99.17 -41.97
CA LEU A 168 -58.13 99.16 -41.21
C LEU A 168 -58.32 100.33 -40.21
N SER A 169 -58.97 101.41 -40.67
CA SER A 169 -60.13 102.09 -40.01
C SER A 169 -59.94 102.84 -38.65
N LEU A 170 -60.74 103.86 -38.26
CA LEU A 170 -61.99 104.42 -38.84
C LEU A 170 -62.23 105.90 -38.40
N GLY A 171 -62.74 106.75 -39.31
CA GLY A 171 -63.54 107.97 -38.99
C GLY A 171 -62.79 109.30 -38.73
N GLY A 172 -63.32 110.47 -39.13
CA GLY A 172 -64.52 110.74 -39.93
C GLY A 172 -64.80 112.22 -40.27
N GLU A 173 -65.26 112.45 -41.50
CA GLU A 173 -66.18 113.49 -42.04
C GLU A 173 -66.17 115.00 -41.65
N ASN A 174 -66.11 115.82 -42.72
CA ASN A 174 -66.92 117.03 -43.02
C ASN A 174 -66.67 118.40 -42.33
N ALA A 175 -66.92 119.47 -43.11
CA ALA A 175 -66.75 120.90 -42.75
C ALA A 175 -68.12 121.61 -42.64
N PRO A 176 -68.23 122.81 -42.00
CA PRO A 176 -68.23 124.06 -42.81
C PRO A 176 -67.80 125.40 -42.13
N ARG A 177 -67.00 126.20 -42.86
CA ARG A 177 -67.24 127.63 -43.27
C ARG A 177 -67.49 128.80 -42.25
N ILE A 178 -67.04 130.01 -42.67
CA ILE A 178 -67.43 131.43 -42.34
C ILE A 178 -66.87 132.18 -41.09
N VAL A 179 -66.62 133.50 -41.28
CA VAL A 179 -66.43 134.66 -40.35
C VAL A 179 -65.01 134.85 -39.75
N PHE A 180 -64.22 135.95 -39.85
CA PHE A 180 -64.30 137.35 -40.36
C PHE A 180 -64.46 138.50 -39.31
N ASP A 181 -63.38 139.25 -39.00
CA ASP A 181 -63.23 140.74 -38.91
C ASP A 181 -61.73 141.02 -38.61
N GLY A 182 -61.00 141.85 -39.36
CA GLY A 182 -60.87 143.29 -39.10
C GLY A 182 -59.39 143.65 -38.83
N LYS A 183 -58.92 144.90 -38.91
CA LYS A 183 -59.59 146.17 -39.22
C LYS A 183 -58.56 147.19 -39.75
N ALA A 184 -58.94 148.07 -40.67
CA ALA A 184 -58.02 149.02 -41.32
C ALA A 184 -57.95 150.41 -40.65
N ARG A 185 -56.86 151.16 -40.92
CA ARG A 185 -56.74 152.65 -40.93
C ARG A 185 -55.57 153.02 -41.89
N LYS A 186 -55.61 153.96 -42.85
CA LYS A 186 -56.32 155.27 -43.05
C LYS A 186 -55.58 156.44 -42.37
N GLY A 187 -55.39 157.64 -42.95
CA GLY A 187 -55.75 158.17 -44.30
C GLY A 187 -54.56 158.31 -45.27
N LEU A 188 -54.61 159.01 -46.40
CA LEU A 188 -55.51 160.07 -46.94
C LEU A 188 -55.47 161.44 -46.25
N ASN A 189 -54.72 162.37 -46.85
CA ASN A 189 -55.03 163.77 -47.21
C ASN A 189 -53.93 164.19 -48.23
N PHE A 190 -54.10 164.89 -49.36
CA PHE A 190 -55.14 165.80 -49.88
C PHE A 190 -55.18 167.20 -49.24
N GLU A 191 -54.43 168.15 -49.81
CA GLU A 191 -54.83 169.57 -49.84
C GLU A 191 -54.18 170.37 -51.00
N SER A 192 -55.01 171.21 -51.63
CA SER A 192 -54.76 172.24 -52.66
C SER A 192 -56.01 173.14 -52.61
N PRO A 193 -55.99 174.50 -52.76
CA PRO A 193 -55.04 175.32 -53.51
C PRO A 193 -54.25 176.31 -52.59
N GLU A 194 -54.16 177.66 -52.69
CA GLU A 194 -54.91 178.73 -53.39
C GLU A 194 -54.07 179.57 -54.38
N VAL A 195 -54.76 180.18 -55.35
CA VAL A 195 -54.31 181.20 -56.30
C VAL A 195 -54.00 182.56 -55.63
N LYS A 196 -52.80 183.12 -55.85
CA LYS A 196 -52.48 184.56 -56.10
C LYS A 196 -50.97 184.68 -56.39
N GLY A 197 -50.49 185.50 -57.33
CA GLY A 197 -51.19 186.31 -58.32
C GLY A 197 -50.34 187.49 -58.79
N LYS A 198 -49.94 187.47 -60.07
CA LYS A 198 -49.03 188.41 -60.76
C LYS A 198 -47.51 188.16 -60.58
N GLU A 199 -46.77 188.69 -61.57
CA GLU A 199 -45.32 188.65 -61.83
C GLU A 199 -44.60 187.28 -61.97
N ASP A 200 -43.78 187.21 -63.04
CA ASP A 200 -42.62 186.35 -63.35
C ASP A 200 -42.70 184.81 -63.44
N ILE A 201 -42.68 184.33 -64.70
CA ILE A 201 -42.79 182.92 -65.12
C ILE A 201 -41.51 182.07 -64.90
N SER A 202 -40.33 182.69 -64.78
CA SER A 202 -39.03 181.97 -64.88
C SER A 202 -38.76 180.90 -63.81
N ASN A 203 -39.24 181.07 -62.58
CA ASN A 203 -38.78 180.26 -61.45
C ASN A 203 -39.38 178.84 -61.40
N GLY A 204 -40.47 178.56 -62.11
CA GLY A 204 -41.16 177.26 -62.05
C GLY A 204 -40.40 176.11 -62.73
N ILE A 205 -39.56 176.40 -63.73
CA ILE A 205 -38.90 175.36 -64.56
C ILE A 205 -37.75 174.69 -63.79
N LEU A 206 -36.95 175.47 -63.05
CA LEU A 206 -35.81 174.98 -62.27
C LEU A 206 -36.20 173.87 -61.29
N ASN A 207 -37.29 174.09 -60.53
CA ASN A 207 -37.71 173.21 -59.44
C ASN A 207 -38.14 171.81 -59.95
N MET A 208 -38.79 171.74 -61.11
CA MET A 208 -39.15 170.46 -61.75
C MET A 208 -37.91 169.71 -62.30
N GLN A 209 -36.88 170.44 -62.74
CA GLN A 209 -35.67 169.84 -63.30
C GLN A 209 -34.76 169.26 -62.20
N GLU A 210 -34.80 169.84 -61.00
CA GLU A 210 -34.16 169.31 -59.79
C GLU A 210 -34.89 168.05 -59.25
N GLU A 211 -36.23 168.05 -59.26
CA GLU A 211 -37.07 166.88 -58.93
C GLU A 211 -36.78 165.67 -59.83
N ILE A 212 -36.74 165.87 -61.15
CA ILE A 212 -36.39 164.83 -62.13
C ILE A 212 -34.99 164.28 -61.87
N SER A 213 -34.03 165.14 -61.51
CA SER A 213 -32.66 164.75 -61.19
C SER A 213 -32.59 163.88 -59.93
N ARG A 214 -33.38 164.20 -58.89
CA ARG A 214 -33.48 163.38 -57.67
C ARG A 214 -34.07 162.00 -57.94
N LEU A 215 -35.18 161.93 -58.69
CA LEU A 215 -35.83 160.67 -59.04
C LEU A 215 -34.95 159.80 -59.95
N LEU A 216 -34.16 160.39 -60.87
CA LEU A 216 -33.18 159.64 -61.66
C LEU A 216 -32.06 159.03 -60.81
N ALA A 217 -31.55 159.77 -59.82
CA ALA A 217 -30.54 159.25 -58.88
C ALA A 217 -31.11 158.13 -58.00
N GLU A 218 -32.33 158.27 -57.49
CA GLU A 218 -33.02 157.23 -56.72
C GLU A 218 -33.28 155.97 -57.55
N ASN A 219 -33.70 156.12 -58.82
CA ASN A 219 -33.92 155.00 -59.72
C ASN A 219 -32.60 154.26 -60.05
N GLN A 220 -31.49 154.97 -60.20
CA GLN A 220 -30.16 154.35 -60.33
C GLN A 220 -29.74 153.61 -59.05
N ASN A 221 -30.00 154.17 -57.87
CA ASN A 221 -29.69 153.53 -56.58
C ASN A 221 -30.51 152.25 -56.38
N LEU A 222 -31.83 152.29 -56.57
CA LEU A 222 -32.70 151.11 -56.53
C LEU A 222 -32.26 150.03 -57.53
N LYS A 223 -31.78 150.42 -58.72
CA LYS A 223 -31.23 149.49 -59.72
C LYS A 223 -29.91 148.84 -59.26
N GLN A 224 -29.05 149.57 -58.54
CA GLN A 224 -27.85 149.00 -57.92
C GLN A 224 -28.21 148.07 -56.75
N GLN A 225 -29.15 148.46 -55.88
CA GLN A 225 -29.63 147.61 -54.79
C GLN A 225 -30.24 146.32 -55.33
N MET A 226 -31.10 146.38 -56.35
CA MET A 226 -31.68 145.22 -57.02
C MET A 226 -30.61 144.29 -57.63
N LEU A 227 -29.51 144.84 -58.16
CA LEU A 227 -28.40 144.03 -58.67
C LEU A 227 -27.62 143.35 -57.53
N LEU A 228 -27.31 144.06 -56.46
CA LEU A 228 -26.66 143.50 -55.26
C LEU A 228 -27.54 142.42 -54.58
N GLU A 229 -28.85 142.64 -54.54
CA GLU A 229 -29.82 141.69 -53.98
C GLU A 229 -30.03 140.48 -54.92
N SER A 230 -29.98 140.68 -56.25
CA SER A 230 -29.91 139.58 -57.23
C SER A 230 -28.64 138.75 -57.07
N GLU A 231 -27.48 139.38 -56.83
CA GLU A 231 -26.24 138.66 -56.52
C GLU A 231 -26.32 137.93 -55.18
N ARG A 232 -26.90 138.55 -54.14
CA ARG A 232 -27.12 137.93 -52.83
C ARG A 232 -28.04 136.71 -52.96
N ALA A 233 -29.13 136.82 -53.73
CA ALA A 233 -30.04 135.73 -54.01
C ALA A 233 -29.38 134.61 -54.82
N LYS A 234 -28.53 134.93 -55.81
CA LYS A 234 -27.73 133.92 -56.54
C LYS A 234 -26.76 133.19 -55.61
N LYS A 235 -26.01 133.92 -54.77
CA LYS A 235 -25.07 133.36 -53.79
C LYS A 235 -25.80 132.47 -52.76
N ALA A 236 -26.97 132.90 -52.29
CA ALA A 236 -27.83 132.10 -51.41
C ALA A 236 -28.42 130.86 -52.11
N ALA A 237 -28.80 130.96 -53.39
CA ALA A 237 -29.30 129.81 -54.16
C ALA A 237 -28.20 128.77 -54.43
N THR A 238 -26.97 129.19 -54.74
CA THR A 238 -25.83 128.26 -54.84
C THR A 238 -25.50 127.63 -53.49
N GLU A 239 -25.60 128.38 -52.40
CA GLU A 239 -25.36 127.85 -51.06
C GLU A 239 -26.44 126.84 -50.62
N ILE A 240 -27.72 127.11 -50.88
CA ILE A 240 -28.82 126.16 -50.66
C ILE A 240 -28.64 124.89 -51.50
N GLN A 241 -28.13 125.01 -52.74
CA GLN A 241 -27.82 123.85 -53.57
C GLN A 241 -26.64 123.04 -53.01
N ASN A 242 -25.55 123.69 -52.60
CA ASN A 242 -24.42 123.04 -51.91
C ASN A 242 -24.87 122.30 -50.63
N GLN A 243 -25.73 122.93 -49.82
CA GLN A 243 -26.30 122.35 -48.60
C GLN A 243 -27.23 121.16 -48.89
N LYS A 244 -27.97 121.21 -49.99
CA LYS A 244 -28.80 120.09 -50.46
C LYS A 244 -27.95 118.91 -50.96
N ASP A 245 -26.87 119.19 -51.69
CA ASP A 245 -25.99 118.16 -52.23
C ASP A 245 -25.17 117.48 -51.12
N THR A 246 -24.65 118.25 -50.16
CA THR A 246 -24.00 117.71 -48.95
C THR A 246 -24.97 116.94 -48.05
N ALA A 247 -26.21 117.40 -47.87
CA ALA A 247 -27.24 116.62 -47.16
C ALA A 247 -27.60 115.32 -47.88
N SER A 248 -27.62 115.31 -49.21
CA SER A 248 -27.86 114.12 -50.02
C SER A 248 -26.71 113.11 -49.88
N GLN A 249 -25.46 113.59 -49.91
CA GLN A 249 -24.27 112.77 -49.66
C GLN A 249 -24.29 112.19 -48.23
N LEU A 250 -24.50 113.01 -47.20
CA LEU A 250 -24.61 112.57 -45.80
C LEU A 250 -25.68 111.50 -45.60
N ASN A 251 -26.83 111.62 -46.27
CA ASN A 251 -27.86 110.59 -46.18
C ASN A 251 -27.39 109.28 -46.85
N SER A 252 -26.70 109.33 -47.99
CA SER A 252 -26.14 108.12 -48.62
C SER A 252 -25.03 107.47 -47.77
N GLU A 253 -24.17 108.27 -47.12
CA GLU A 253 -23.14 107.78 -46.20
C GLU A 253 -23.79 107.12 -44.96
N LYS A 254 -24.84 107.73 -44.40
CA LYS A 254 -25.67 107.15 -43.32
C LYS A 254 -26.33 105.85 -43.75
N ASP A 255 -26.92 105.78 -44.94
CA ASP A 255 -27.58 104.56 -45.45
C ASP A 255 -26.57 103.43 -45.71
N THR A 256 -25.37 103.72 -46.24
CA THR A 256 -24.29 102.72 -46.35
C THR A 256 -23.72 102.28 -45.00
N SER A 257 -23.68 103.18 -44.01
CA SER A 257 -23.23 102.86 -42.64
C SER A 257 -24.21 101.92 -41.93
N ILE A 258 -25.52 102.12 -42.13
CA ILE A 258 -26.57 101.21 -41.65
C ILE A 258 -26.41 99.83 -42.29
N LEU A 259 -26.26 99.75 -43.61
CA LEU A 259 -26.09 98.47 -44.30
C LEU A 259 -24.83 97.71 -43.84
N GLN A 260 -23.73 98.42 -43.54
CA GLN A 260 -22.54 97.81 -42.92
C GLN A 260 -22.78 97.34 -41.48
N TYR A 261 -23.57 98.08 -40.69
CA TYR A 261 -23.95 97.68 -39.34
C TYR A 261 -24.84 96.42 -39.36
N ASP A 262 -25.86 96.39 -40.22
CA ASP A 262 -26.76 95.24 -40.39
C ASP A 262 -25.98 94.00 -40.83
N GLN A 263 -25.08 94.14 -41.81
CA GLN A 263 -24.18 93.06 -42.25
C GLN A 263 -23.24 92.58 -41.12
N SER A 264 -22.79 93.49 -40.23
CA SER A 264 -21.95 93.14 -39.09
C SER A 264 -22.72 92.37 -38.02
N THR A 265 -24.00 92.70 -37.78
CA THR A 265 -24.86 92.01 -36.82
C THR A 265 -25.32 90.65 -37.33
N GLU A 266 -25.61 90.50 -38.62
CA GLU A 266 -25.84 89.19 -39.26
C GLU A 266 -24.60 88.28 -39.11
N ARG A 267 -23.40 88.82 -39.38
CA ARG A 267 -22.14 88.09 -39.22
C ARG A 267 -21.86 87.70 -37.76
N LEU A 268 -22.19 88.56 -36.80
CA LEU A 268 -22.06 88.24 -35.37
C LEU A 268 -23.03 87.12 -34.96
N SER A 269 -24.30 87.20 -35.37
CA SER A 269 -25.30 86.16 -35.09
C SER A 269 -24.90 84.79 -35.68
N ALA A 270 -24.35 84.78 -36.89
CA ALA A 270 -23.79 83.56 -37.49
C ALA A 270 -22.65 82.97 -36.63
N LEU A 271 -21.67 83.79 -36.25
CA LEU A 271 -20.53 83.37 -35.41
C LEU A 271 -20.95 82.93 -34.00
N GLU A 272 -21.96 83.56 -33.40
CA GLU A 272 -22.54 83.15 -32.12
C GLU A 272 -23.23 81.77 -32.24
N SER A 273 -23.91 81.49 -33.35
CA SER A 273 -24.51 80.18 -33.61
C SER A 273 -23.46 79.08 -33.83
N GLU A 274 -22.37 79.37 -34.54
CA GLU A 274 -21.24 78.46 -34.73
C GLU A 274 -20.51 78.21 -33.40
N LEU A 275 -20.30 79.25 -32.59
CA LEU A 275 -19.67 79.14 -31.27
C LEU A 275 -20.53 78.35 -30.28
N SER A 276 -21.85 78.56 -30.28
CA SER A 276 -22.80 77.77 -29.47
C SER A 276 -22.78 76.29 -29.87
N LYS A 277 -22.76 76.00 -31.17
CA LYS A 277 -22.61 74.63 -31.68
C LYS A 277 -21.27 74.01 -31.26
N ALA A 278 -20.17 74.74 -31.42
CA ALA A 278 -18.83 74.28 -31.02
C ALA A 278 -18.72 74.04 -29.52
N GLN A 279 -19.36 74.85 -28.67
CA GLN A 279 -19.48 74.61 -27.22
C GLN A 279 -20.30 73.34 -26.93
N GLY A 280 -21.40 73.11 -27.64
CA GLY A 280 -22.20 71.89 -27.52
C GLY A 280 -21.42 70.63 -27.88
N ASP A 281 -20.64 70.67 -28.97
CA ASP A 281 -19.82 69.55 -29.41
C ASP A 281 -18.59 69.33 -28.50
N LEU A 282 -17.97 70.40 -27.98
CA LEU A 282 -16.96 70.31 -26.91
C LEU A 282 -17.50 69.66 -25.64
N LYS A 283 -18.75 69.98 -25.25
CA LYS A 283 -19.37 69.37 -24.09
C LYS A 283 -19.60 67.87 -24.29
N LYS A 284 -20.17 67.46 -25.42
CA LYS A 284 -20.33 66.02 -25.75
C LYS A 284 -19.01 65.27 -25.66
N LEU A 285 -17.96 65.82 -26.28
CA LEU A 285 -16.61 65.23 -26.24
C LEU A 285 -16.05 65.13 -24.82
N THR A 286 -16.38 66.09 -23.93
CA THR A 286 -16.00 66.07 -22.52
C THR A 286 -16.77 64.99 -21.74
N ASP A 287 -18.08 64.89 -21.97
CA ASP A 287 -18.95 63.88 -21.33
C ASP A 287 -18.58 62.45 -21.79
N GLU A 288 -18.28 62.27 -23.09
CA GLU A 288 -17.75 61.03 -23.68
C GLU A 288 -16.37 60.65 -23.10
N MET A 289 -15.45 61.62 -22.99
CA MET A 289 -14.11 61.40 -22.43
C MET A 289 -14.19 61.00 -20.95
N ALA A 290 -15.08 61.62 -20.15
CA ALA A 290 -15.29 61.25 -18.76
C ALA A 290 -15.83 59.82 -18.61
N LEU A 291 -16.75 59.41 -19.49
CA LEU A 291 -17.30 58.06 -19.53
C LEU A 291 -16.24 57.02 -19.92
N GLU A 292 -15.36 57.33 -20.88
CA GLU A 292 -14.28 56.41 -21.27
C GLU A 292 -13.19 56.31 -20.21
N VAL A 293 -12.86 57.40 -19.51
CA VAL A 293 -11.99 57.36 -18.31
C VAL A 293 -12.62 56.49 -17.22
N GLN A 294 -13.93 56.57 -16.99
CA GLN A 294 -14.61 55.70 -16.03
C GLN A 294 -14.51 54.21 -16.42
N LYS A 295 -14.70 53.87 -17.70
CA LYS A 295 -14.49 52.50 -18.20
C LYS A 295 -13.05 52.05 -17.97
N LEU A 296 -12.07 52.90 -18.32
CA LEU A 296 -10.65 52.59 -18.23
C LEU A 296 -10.22 52.33 -16.79
N ASN A 297 -10.62 53.18 -15.84
CA ASN A 297 -10.42 52.96 -14.40
C ASN A 297 -11.04 51.63 -13.92
N SER A 298 -12.21 51.25 -14.46
CA SER A 298 -12.84 49.96 -14.14
C SER A 298 -12.08 48.77 -14.73
N ALA A 299 -11.45 48.93 -15.91
CA ALA A 299 -10.64 47.89 -16.54
C ALA A 299 -9.30 47.73 -15.81
N GLU A 300 -8.66 48.84 -15.44
CA GLU A 300 -7.45 48.87 -14.59
C GLU A 300 -7.69 48.21 -13.23
N SER A 301 -8.83 48.49 -12.59
CA SER A 301 -9.24 47.83 -11.34
C SER A 301 -9.36 46.30 -11.47
N ARG A 302 -9.91 45.81 -12.60
CA ARG A 302 -9.99 44.36 -12.89
C ARG A 302 -8.61 43.77 -13.19
N ASN A 303 -7.77 44.47 -13.95
CA ASN A 303 -6.40 44.04 -14.23
C ASN A 303 -5.59 43.92 -12.93
N SER A 304 -5.70 44.87 -12.01
CA SER A 304 -5.04 44.80 -10.69
C SER A 304 -5.53 43.62 -9.85
N MET A 305 -6.81 43.24 -9.97
CA MET A 305 -7.37 42.07 -9.29
C MET A 305 -6.80 40.77 -9.89
N ILE A 306 -6.85 40.61 -11.21
CA ILE A 306 -6.29 39.47 -11.95
C ILE A 306 -4.78 39.33 -11.69
N GLN A 307 -4.05 40.45 -11.61
CA GLN A 307 -2.63 40.49 -11.26
C GLN A 307 -2.39 39.86 -9.87
N SER A 308 -3.21 40.22 -8.87
CA SER A 308 -3.10 39.66 -7.51
C SER A 308 -3.50 38.18 -7.42
N GLU A 309 -4.49 37.74 -8.21
CA GLU A 309 -4.85 36.32 -8.32
C GLU A 309 -3.74 35.50 -8.99
N LEU A 310 -3.08 36.06 -10.01
CA LEU A 310 -1.94 35.44 -10.69
C LEU A 310 -0.75 35.29 -9.74
N GLU A 311 -0.44 36.30 -8.94
CA GLU A 311 0.62 36.26 -7.92
C GLU A 311 0.31 35.26 -6.79
N ALA A 312 -0.95 35.14 -6.37
CA ALA A 312 -1.38 34.13 -5.41
C ALA A 312 -1.29 32.70 -5.98
N LEU A 313 -1.61 32.50 -7.26
CA LEU A 313 -1.46 31.23 -7.96
C LEU A 313 0.01 30.84 -8.15
N ASP A 314 0.89 31.78 -8.51
CA ASP A 314 2.34 31.56 -8.60
C ASP A 314 2.93 31.14 -7.25
N GLN A 315 2.54 31.79 -6.15
CA GLN A 315 2.94 31.36 -4.80
C GLN A 315 2.44 29.95 -4.47
N LYS A 316 1.19 29.62 -4.82
CA LYS A 316 0.62 28.28 -4.60
C LYS A 316 1.36 27.21 -5.41
N VAL A 317 1.68 27.47 -6.68
CA VAL A 317 2.46 26.57 -7.54
C VAL A 317 3.87 26.36 -6.96
N LYS A 318 4.53 27.41 -6.46
CA LYS A 318 5.84 27.30 -5.80
C LYS A 318 5.79 26.45 -4.53
N LEU A 319 4.75 26.57 -3.71
CA LEU A 319 4.56 25.71 -2.54
C LEU A 319 4.32 24.24 -2.93
N GLN A 320 3.46 23.99 -3.93
CA GLN A 320 3.21 22.63 -4.43
C GLN A 320 4.46 21.99 -5.07
N GLN A 321 5.31 22.77 -5.74
CA GLN A 321 6.61 22.28 -6.22
C GLN A 321 7.55 21.92 -5.06
N GLN A 322 7.63 22.76 -4.03
CA GLN A 322 8.45 22.47 -2.85
C GLN A 322 7.97 21.24 -2.07
N GLU A 323 6.66 20.99 -2.04
CA GLU A 323 6.07 19.77 -1.46
C GLU A 323 6.41 18.53 -2.32
N LEU A 324 6.30 18.64 -3.65
CA LEU A 324 6.69 17.58 -4.58
C LEU A 324 8.19 17.23 -4.47
N ASP A 325 9.06 18.24 -4.40
CA ASP A 325 10.51 18.07 -4.23
C ASP A 325 10.84 17.38 -2.90
N GLN A 326 10.12 17.71 -1.82
CA GLN A 326 10.23 17.00 -0.54
C GLN A 326 9.78 15.54 -0.64
N LYS A 327 8.65 15.26 -1.30
CA LYS A 327 8.14 13.89 -1.48
C LYS A 327 9.03 13.04 -2.39
N LEU A 328 9.64 13.61 -3.41
CA LEU A 328 10.68 12.95 -4.21
C LEU A 328 11.89 12.57 -3.35
N LYS A 329 12.33 13.47 -2.46
CA LYS A 329 13.45 13.21 -1.54
C LYS A 329 13.11 12.18 -0.45
N GLU A 330 11.87 12.17 0.06
CA GLU A 330 11.38 11.10 0.93
C GLU A 330 11.41 9.73 0.22
N LEU A 331 10.98 9.67 -1.04
CA LEU A 331 11.03 8.44 -1.85
C LEU A 331 12.46 7.98 -2.15
N GLU A 332 13.39 8.90 -2.42
CA GLU A 332 14.81 8.59 -2.63
C GLU A 332 15.47 8.02 -1.36
N ASN A 333 15.16 8.59 -0.19
CA ASN A 333 15.59 8.07 1.11
C ASN A 333 15.00 6.68 1.39
N LEU A 334 13.71 6.46 1.09
CA LEU A 334 13.04 5.17 1.27
C LEU A 334 13.60 4.10 0.32
N HIS A 335 13.88 4.45 -0.94
CA HIS A 335 14.53 3.57 -1.91
C HIS A 335 15.92 3.14 -1.42
N SER A 336 16.72 4.10 -0.93
CA SER A 336 18.05 3.83 -0.37
C SER A 336 17.99 2.90 0.85
N SER A 337 17.09 3.18 1.79
CA SER A 337 16.84 2.34 2.98
C SER A 337 16.38 0.91 2.61
N PHE A 338 15.55 0.77 1.58
CA PHE A 338 15.12 -0.53 1.06
C PHE A 338 16.27 -1.30 0.41
N GLN A 339 17.15 -0.62 -0.34
CA GLN A 339 18.34 -1.23 -0.94
C GLN A 339 19.33 -1.71 0.13
N ASP A 340 19.64 -0.88 1.13
CA ASP A 340 20.47 -1.26 2.28
C ASP A 340 19.94 -2.51 2.98
N GLU A 341 18.63 -2.57 3.25
CA GLU A 341 18.00 -3.71 3.92
C GLU A 341 17.94 -4.95 3.02
N HIS A 342 17.82 -4.79 1.70
CA HIS A 342 17.96 -5.88 0.73
C HIS A 342 19.37 -6.48 0.76
N GLU A 343 20.41 -5.65 0.81
CA GLU A 343 21.81 -6.10 0.87
C GLU A 343 22.12 -6.80 2.21
N LYS A 344 21.65 -6.25 3.33
CA LYS A 344 21.69 -6.91 4.65
C LYS A 344 21.00 -8.28 4.63
N ARG A 345 19.83 -8.38 3.99
CA ARG A 345 19.09 -9.64 3.83
C ARG A 345 19.88 -10.66 2.99
N MET A 346 20.48 -10.24 1.87
CA MET A 346 21.32 -11.12 1.03
C MET A 346 22.57 -11.62 1.77
N HIS A 347 23.19 -10.79 2.60
CA HIS A 347 24.29 -11.21 3.48
C HIS A 347 23.84 -12.21 4.56
N ALA A 348 22.70 -11.97 5.21
CA ALA A 348 22.13 -12.88 6.20
C ALA A 348 21.76 -14.25 5.59
N GLU A 349 21.14 -14.25 4.40
CA GLU A 349 20.81 -15.45 3.63
C GLU A 349 22.07 -16.25 3.25
N SER A 350 23.13 -15.55 2.82
CA SER A 350 24.44 -16.16 2.54
C SER A 350 25.10 -16.77 3.79
N ALA A 351 25.00 -16.11 4.94
CA ALA A 351 25.52 -16.61 6.21
C ALA A 351 24.75 -17.85 6.71
N LEU A 352 23.41 -17.85 6.58
CA LEU A 352 22.57 -19.00 6.89
C LEU A 352 22.88 -20.19 5.97
N LEU A 353 23.13 -19.96 4.68
CA LEU A 353 23.57 -21.01 3.75
C LEU A 353 24.96 -21.57 4.11
N SER A 354 25.88 -20.76 4.64
CA SER A 354 27.15 -21.26 5.20
C SER A 354 26.91 -22.14 6.43
N LYS A 355 26.12 -21.66 7.39
CA LYS A 355 25.81 -22.42 8.62
C LYS A 355 25.02 -23.70 8.36
N GLY A 356 24.17 -23.73 7.32
CA GLY A 356 23.51 -24.93 6.84
C GLY A 356 24.49 -25.99 6.32
N LYS A 357 25.55 -25.57 5.61
CA LYS A 357 26.63 -26.48 5.15
C LYS A 357 27.46 -27.01 6.32
N GLU A 358 27.86 -26.13 7.25
CA GLU A 358 28.58 -26.51 8.46
C GLU A 358 27.77 -27.50 9.32
N GLY A 359 26.45 -27.28 9.47
CA GLY A 359 25.54 -28.18 10.16
C GLY A 359 25.36 -29.53 9.47
N ALA A 360 25.32 -29.56 8.14
CA ALA A 360 25.30 -30.80 7.36
C ALA A 360 26.61 -31.60 7.54
N GLN A 361 27.76 -30.95 7.43
CA GLN A 361 29.08 -31.55 7.65
C GLN A 361 29.22 -32.10 9.09
N SER A 362 28.79 -31.35 10.10
CA SER A 362 28.77 -31.80 11.49
C SER A 362 27.86 -33.02 11.71
N LYS A 363 26.71 -33.09 11.01
CA LYS A 363 25.83 -34.24 11.05
C LYS A 363 26.44 -35.48 10.39
N GLU A 364 27.13 -35.32 9.26
CA GLU A 364 27.87 -36.40 8.58
C GLU A 364 29.04 -36.91 9.43
N GLU A 365 29.77 -35.99 10.09
CA GLU A 365 30.83 -36.29 11.05
C GLU A 365 30.32 -37.15 12.22
N VAL A 366 29.23 -36.71 12.87
CA VAL A 366 28.59 -37.45 13.97
C VAL A 366 28.07 -38.82 13.51
N GLN A 367 27.51 -38.92 12.29
CA GLN A 367 27.08 -40.21 11.73
C GLN A 367 28.27 -41.15 11.50
N ARG A 368 29.40 -40.66 10.97
CA ARG A 368 30.61 -41.47 10.80
C ARG A 368 31.15 -41.97 12.14
N LEU A 369 31.29 -41.07 13.12
CA LEU A 369 31.77 -41.43 14.47
C LEU A 369 30.82 -42.40 15.19
N THR A 370 29.50 -42.31 14.96
CA THR A 370 28.52 -43.26 15.49
C THR A 370 28.71 -44.67 14.91
N ILE A 371 29.00 -44.78 13.60
CA ILE A 371 29.31 -46.06 12.96
C ILE A 371 30.64 -46.61 13.47
N GLU A 372 31.66 -45.76 13.61
CA GLU A 372 32.99 -46.12 14.12
C GLU A 372 32.94 -46.65 15.56
N ILE A 373 32.20 -45.98 16.46
CA ILE A 373 31.94 -46.44 17.83
C ILE A 373 31.18 -47.78 17.83
N LYS A 374 30.18 -47.94 16.95
CA LYS A 374 29.43 -49.20 16.84
C LYS A 374 30.35 -50.36 16.43
N MET A 375 31.18 -50.17 15.41
CA MET A 375 32.17 -51.18 14.98
C MET A 375 33.21 -51.46 16.06
N ALA A 376 33.66 -50.45 16.81
CA ALA A 376 34.60 -50.63 17.92
C ALA A 376 34.00 -51.47 19.06
N ASN A 377 32.72 -51.29 19.38
CA ASN A 377 32.00 -52.12 20.36
C ASN A 377 31.80 -53.55 19.85
N GLU A 378 31.44 -53.75 18.58
CA GLU A 378 31.31 -55.08 17.97
C GLU A 378 32.64 -55.86 18.02
N ASN A 379 33.76 -55.21 17.71
CA ASN A 379 35.11 -55.78 17.86
C ASN A 379 35.47 -56.09 19.33
N LEU A 380 34.96 -55.30 20.29
CA LEU A 380 35.20 -55.51 21.73
C LEU A 380 34.42 -56.72 22.26
N ASP A 381 33.17 -56.90 21.80
CA ASP A 381 32.36 -58.08 22.13
C ASP A 381 32.97 -59.37 21.55
N GLU A 382 33.48 -59.34 20.30
CA GLU A 382 34.24 -60.46 19.72
C GLU A 382 35.50 -60.77 20.54
N LEU A 383 36.25 -59.74 20.97
CA LEU A 383 37.43 -59.90 21.82
C LEU A 383 37.08 -60.46 23.20
N MET A 384 35.94 -60.08 23.78
CA MET A 384 35.43 -60.61 25.04
C MET A 384 35.01 -62.08 24.92
N GLN A 385 34.36 -62.48 23.82
CA GLN A 385 34.05 -63.89 23.54
C GLN A 385 35.32 -64.71 23.37
N SER A 386 36.29 -64.22 22.58
CA SER A 386 37.61 -64.85 22.41
C SER A 386 38.35 -65.00 23.75
N LYS A 387 38.34 -63.97 24.59
CA LYS A 387 38.89 -64.03 25.96
C LYS A 387 38.20 -65.12 26.80
N MET A 388 36.86 -65.20 26.78
CA MET A 388 36.12 -66.22 27.53
C MET A 388 36.47 -67.63 27.07
N HIS A 389 36.61 -67.87 25.76
CA HIS A 389 37.06 -69.17 25.24
C HIS A 389 38.49 -69.51 25.69
N LEU A 390 39.41 -68.54 25.71
CA LEU A 390 40.78 -68.74 26.21
C LEU A 390 40.81 -68.99 27.73
N GLU A 391 39.99 -68.30 28.52
CA GLU A 391 39.86 -68.54 29.96
C GLU A 391 39.30 -69.94 30.27
N THR A 392 38.34 -70.41 29.48
CA THR A 392 37.81 -71.79 29.55
C THR A 392 38.90 -72.82 29.23
N ALA A 393 39.60 -72.68 28.10
CA ALA A 393 40.67 -73.60 27.71
C ALA A 393 41.83 -73.61 28.73
N VAL A 394 42.15 -72.46 29.35
CA VAL A 394 43.13 -72.39 30.45
C VAL A 394 42.64 -73.10 31.72
N CYS A 395 41.33 -73.14 31.98
CA CYS A 395 40.78 -73.93 33.09
C CYS A 395 40.81 -75.44 32.77
N GLU A 396 40.47 -75.84 31.55
CA GLU A 396 40.57 -77.24 31.08
C GLU A 396 42.01 -77.76 31.17
N LEU A 397 42.98 -77.01 30.63
CA LEU A 397 44.41 -77.35 30.72
C LEU A 397 44.93 -77.40 32.17
N LYS A 398 44.41 -76.57 33.08
CA LYS A 398 44.74 -76.66 34.52
C LYS A 398 44.20 -77.95 35.16
N MET A 399 43.00 -78.39 34.77
CA MET A 399 42.42 -79.65 35.24
C MET A 399 43.20 -80.85 34.69
N GLU A 400 43.59 -80.83 33.41
CA GLU A 400 44.43 -81.85 32.79
C GLU A 400 45.81 -81.93 33.46
N VAL A 401 46.49 -80.79 33.66
CA VAL A 401 47.77 -80.73 34.40
C VAL A 401 47.61 -81.25 35.83
N GLY A 402 46.51 -80.92 36.52
CA GLY A 402 46.19 -81.47 37.85
C GLY A 402 46.13 -82.99 37.83
N SER A 403 45.31 -83.56 36.93
CA SER A 403 45.18 -85.01 36.72
C SER A 403 46.52 -85.68 36.40
N LEU A 404 47.32 -85.08 35.51
CA LEU A 404 48.66 -85.57 35.17
C LEU A 404 49.64 -85.48 36.36
N THR A 405 49.54 -84.48 37.24
CA THR A 405 50.36 -84.43 38.46
C THR A 405 49.96 -85.49 39.48
N GLU A 406 48.67 -85.82 39.60
CA GLU A 406 48.19 -86.92 40.46
C GLU A 406 48.58 -88.30 39.88
N GLN A 407 48.49 -88.47 38.56
CA GLN A 407 48.99 -89.66 37.86
C GLN A 407 50.51 -89.82 38.01
N ASN A 408 51.28 -88.73 37.93
CA ASN A 408 52.73 -88.76 38.18
C ASN A 408 53.05 -89.12 39.64
N HIS A 409 52.32 -88.57 40.62
CA HIS A 409 52.54 -88.87 42.03
C HIS A 409 52.22 -90.33 42.38
N SER A 410 51.09 -90.85 41.88
CA SER A 410 50.74 -92.28 42.02
C SER A 410 51.74 -93.21 41.31
N SER A 411 52.25 -92.81 40.14
CA SER A 411 53.34 -93.52 39.46
C SER A 411 54.64 -93.50 40.24
N GLU A 412 54.98 -92.38 40.90
CA GLU A 412 56.15 -92.26 41.76
C GLU A 412 56.03 -93.12 43.02
N LEU A 413 54.85 -93.18 43.65
CA LEU A 413 54.57 -94.09 44.77
C LEU A 413 54.71 -95.56 44.36
N LEU A 414 54.19 -95.95 43.19
CA LEU A 414 54.38 -97.31 42.65
C LEU A 414 55.87 -97.61 42.37
N ILE A 415 56.62 -96.64 41.85
CA ILE A 415 58.07 -96.76 41.65
C ILE A 415 58.80 -96.91 43.00
N GLN A 416 58.36 -96.24 44.07
CA GLN A 416 58.92 -96.44 45.42
C GLN A 416 58.60 -97.84 45.98
N GLN A 417 57.38 -98.34 45.80
CA GLN A 417 56.98 -99.70 46.18
C GLN A 417 57.84 -100.76 45.47
N LEU A 418 57.94 -100.69 44.14
CA LEU A 418 58.75 -101.60 43.33
C LEU A 418 60.25 -101.52 43.66
N ARG A 419 60.77 -100.35 44.04
CA ARG A 419 62.14 -100.23 44.57
C ARG A 419 62.31 -100.93 45.91
N GLY A 420 61.30 -100.88 46.79
CA GLY A 420 61.26 -101.64 48.04
C GLY A 420 61.31 -103.16 47.81
N GLU A 421 60.52 -103.66 46.87
CA GLU A 421 60.52 -105.08 46.46
C GLU A 421 61.85 -105.50 45.81
N ILE A 422 62.43 -104.67 44.94
CA ILE A 422 63.74 -104.92 44.33
C ILE A 422 64.84 -104.98 45.39
N ASN A 423 64.76 -104.15 46.45
CA ASN A 423 65.70 -104.20 47.57
C ASN A 423 65.54 -105.50 48.37
N SER A 424 64.32 -105.88 48.80
CA SER A 424 64.12 -107.12 49.57
C SER A 424 64.50 -108.38 48.77
N LEU A 425 64.20 -108.42 47.47
CA LEU A 425 64.67 -109.48 46.56
C LEU A 425 66.20 -109.47 46.40
N THR A 426 66.84 -108.31 46.45
CA THR A 426 68.31 -108.17 46.43
C THR A 426 68.94 -108.68 47.71
N ASP A 427 68.33 -108.39 48.86
CA ASP A 427 68.76 -108.85 50.18
C ASP A 427 68.64 -110.37 50.29
N SER A 428 67.47 -110.96 49.99
CA SER A 428 67.29 -112.42 49.99
C SER A 428 68.15 -113.14 48.96
N ARG A 429 68.44 -112.51 47.81
CA ARG A 429 69.46 -113.03 46.87
C ARG A 429 70.86 -113.02 47.48
N SER A 430 71.20 -112.02 48.30
CA SER A 430 72.49 -111.97 49.01
C SER A 430 72.58 -113.04 50.11
N GLU A 431 71.48 -113.30 50.82
CA GLU A 431 71.38 -114.39 51.80
C GLU A 431 71.59 -115.76 51.13
N LEU A 432 70.84 -116.05 50.06
CA LEU A 432 71.02 -117.27 49.25
C LEU A 432 72.43 -117.37 48.66
N GLN A 433 73.05 -116.25 48.27
CA GLN A 433 74.43 -116.27 47.76
C GLN A 433 75.46 -116.55 48.88
N ASN A 434 75.23 -116.06 50.10
CA ASN A 434 76.03 -116.41 51.28
C ASN A 434 75.86 -117.89 51.67
N GLU A 435 74.64 -118.43 51.56
CA GLU A 435 74.34 -119.84 51.80
C GLU A 435 75.01 -120.74 50.75
N ILE A 436 74.94 -120.38 49.46
CA ILE A 436 75.69 -121.04 48.38
C ILE A 436 77.21 -120.96 48.61
N GLN A 437 77.72 -119.83 49.11
CA GLN A 437 79.14 -119.67 49.46
C GLN A 437 79.53 -120.63 50.61
N SER A 438 78.68 -120.77 51.62
CA SER A 438 78.84 -121.72 52.74
C SER A 438 78.85 -123.18 52.26
N ILE A 439 77.87 -123.57 51.45
CA ILE A 439 77.78 -124.91 50.83
C ILE A 439 79.00 -125.19 49.93
N ARG A 440 79.51 -124.19 49.22
CA ARG A 440 80.75 -124.33 48.43
C ARG A 440 81.98 -124.52 49.34
N GLY A 441 81.98 -123.93 50.53
CA GLY A 441 82.98 -124.18 51.56
C GLY A 441 82.95 -125.63 52.07
N THR A 442 81.79 -126.13 52.49
CA THR A 442 81.64 -127.51 53.00
C THR A 442 81.93 -128.55 51.91
N MET A 443 81.53 -128.32 50.66
CA MET A 443 81.91 -129.15 49.51
C MET A 443 83.42 -129.17 49.25
N SER A 444 84.10 -128.04 49.47
CA SER A 444 85.57 -127.95 49.33
C SER A 444 86.27 -128.73 50.44
N GLN A 445 85.72 -128.71 51.65
CA GLN A 445 86.20 -129.48 52.81
C GLN A 445 86.00 -130.99 52.61
N LEU A 446 84.84 -131.42 52.11
CA LEU A 446 84.57 -132.81 51.71
C LEU A 446 85.47 -133.29 50.56
N SER A 447 85.87 -132.42 49.63
CA SER A 447 86.85 -132.81 48.59
C SER A 447 88.23 -133.08 49.19
N ALA A 448 88.67 -132.28 50.17
CA ALA A 448 89.94 -132.53 50.86
C ALA A 448 89.93 -133.86 51.64
N GLU A 449 88.81 -134.21 52.29
CA GLU A 449 88.63 -135.51 52.94
C GLU A 449 88.64 -136.68 51.93
N LYS A 450 87.93 -136.53 50.81
CA LYS A 450 87.94 -137.50 49.70
C LYS A 450 89.36 -137.75 49.17
N ASP A 451 90.12 -136.68 48.91
CA ASP A 451 91.44 -136.78 48.29
C ASP A 451 92.50 -137.33 49.29
N GLY A 452 92.33 -137.06 50.59
CA GLY A 452 93.07 -137.74 51.65
C GLY A 452 92.77 -139.25 51.74
N GLY A 453 91.48 -139.63 51.64
CA GLY A 453 91.07 -141.04 51.60
C GLY A 453 91.60 -141.81 50.39
N LEU A 454 91.68 -141.15 49.23
CA LEU A 454 92.23 -141.74 48.00
C LEU A 454 93.71 -142.11 48.16
N LEU A 455 94.50 -141.24 48.80
CA LEU A 455 95.92 -141.49 49.09
C LEU A 455 96.12 -142.71 50.01
N GLN A 456 95.23 -142.85 51.01
CA GLN A 456 95.26 -143.98 51.95
C GLN A 456 94.85 -145.30 51.25
N HIS A 457 93.90 -145.25 50.31
CA HIS A 457 93.52 -146.43 49.53
C HIS A 457 94.64 -146.87 48.59
N GLN A 458 95.38 -145.94 47.97
CA GLN A 458 96.49 -146.30 47.07
C GLN A 458 97.61 -147.07 47.79
N GLN A 459 97.92 -146.73 49.05
CA GLN A 459 98.85 -147.50 49.90
C GLN A 459 98.34 -148.90 50.30
N SER A 460 97.05 -149.19 50.14
CA SER A 460 96.48 -150.53 50.40
C SER A 460 96.60 -151.47 49.21
N VAL A 461 96.53 -150.94 47.98
CA VAL A 461 96.52 -151.75 46.73
C VAL A 461 97.86 -152.43 46.46
N GLU A 462 98.98 -151.72 46.67
CA GLU A 462 100.33 -152.29 46.45
C GLU A 462 100.63 -153.51 47.35
N ARG A 463 99.96 -153.64 48.49
CA ARG A 463 100.09 -154.81 49.39
C ARG A 463 99.36 -156.06 48.92
N VAL A 464 98.31 -155.93 48.10
CA VAL A 464 97.49 -157.07 47.66
C VAL A 464 98.18 -157.84 46.52
N SER A 465 98.72 -157.12 45.54
CA SER A 465 99.38 -157.68 44.34
C SER A 465 100.52 -158.67 44.65
N VAL A 466 101.21 -158.50 45.78
CA VAL A 466 102.31 -159.38 46.21
C VAL A 466 101.82 -160.74 46.74
N LEU A 467 100.60 -160.82 47.28
CA LEU A 467 100.04 -162.04 47.88
C LEU A 467 99.36 -162.95 46.86
N GLU A 468 98.73 -162.38 45.84
CA GLU A 468 98.01 -163.15 44.80
C GLU A 468 98.96 -164.06 43.99
N SER A 469 100.23 -163.67 43.87
CA SER A 469 101.27 -164.46 43.19
C SER A 469 101.67 -165.77 43.91
N GLN A 470 101.16 -166.03 45.12
CA GLN A 470 101.58 -167.19 45.94
C GLN A 470 100.50 -168.28 46.10
N LEU A 471 99.23 -168.00 45.78
CA LEU A 471 98.10 -168.89 46.14
C LEU A 471 97.77 -169.97 45.10
N MET A 472 98.20 -169.83 43.85
CA MET A 472 97.71 -170.68 42.74
C MET A 472 98.47 -172.02 42.57
N ASN A 473 99.52 -172.28 43.36
CA ASN A 473 100.48 -173.35 43.08
C ASN A 473 100.26 -174.66 43.87
N THR A 474 99.19 -174.77 44.67
CA THR A 474 98.90 -175.98 45.47
C THR A 474 97.39 -176.21 45.67
N GLN A 475 96.98 -177.48 45.63
CA GLN A 475 95.71 -178.05 46.11
C GLN A 475 94.43 -177.81 45.27
N SER A 476 94.20 -178.67 44.28
CA SER A 476 92.86 -179.27 44.08
C SER A 476 92.90 -180.72 43.57
N GLU A 477 93.82 -181.55 44.09
CA GLU A 477 93.76 -183.01 44.01
C GLU A 477 93.86 -183.62 45.41
N LEU A 478 92.76 -183.55 46.17
CA LEU A 478 92.40 -184.58 47.16
C LEU A 478 90.90 -184.46 47.55
N GLU A 479 90.04 -185.47 47.46
CA GLU A 479 89.82 -186.52 46.45
C GLU A 479 88.43 -187.15 46.74
N VAL A 480 87.91 -187.94 45.81
CA VAL A 480 86.95 -189.03 46.07
C VAL A 480 87.65 -190.03 47.02
N ASN A 481 87.09 -190.62 48.09
CA ASN A 481 85.73 -191.09 48.37
C ASN A 481 85.12 -190.42 49.63
N GLU A 482 83.84 -190.02 49.66
CA GLU A 482 82.62 -190.83 49.52
C GLU A 482 82.35 -191.84 50.65
N ASN A 483 81.15 -191.71 51.23
CA ASN A 483 80.19 -192.80 51.46
C ASN A 483 80.71 -194.17 51.96
N LYS A 484 80.38 -194.48 53.21
CA LYS A 484 79.12 -195.23 53.45
C LYS A 484 78.64 -195.22 54.92
N VAL A 485 77.39 -194.75 55.08
CA VAL A 485 76.34 -195.34 55.95
C VAL A 485 76.47 -195.11 57.48
N HIS A 486 75.32 -195.12 58.15
CA HIS A 486 75.10 -195.40 59.58
C HIS A 486 75.39 -194.40 60.72
N ILE A 487 75.31 -193.08 60.49
CA ILE A 487 74.60 -192.21 61.47
C ILE A 487 73.50 -191.43 60.77
N LEU A 488 72.51 -192.18 60.27
CA LEU A 488 71.21 -191.70 59.84
C LEU A 488 70.14 -192.38 60.70
N MET A 489 68.98 -191.71 60.81
CA MET A 489 67.69 -192.32 61.12
C MET A 489 67.60 -193.14 62.42
N LYS A 490 67.16 -192.49 63.51
CA LYS A 490 65.75 -192.61 63.91
C LYS A 490 65.35 -191.56 64.96
N ASP A 491 64.03 -191.51 65.20
CA ASP A 491 63.35 -190.86 66.31
C ASP A 491 63.51 -189.31 66.36
N VAL A 492 62.51 -188.48 66.01
CA VAL A 492 61.04 -188.66 65.95
C VAL A 492 60.47 -189.15 67.29
N GLU A 493 59.31 -188.61 67.72
CA GLU A 493 58.73 -188.94 69.03
C GLU A 493 59.69 -188.66 70.21
N ARG A 494 59.76 -187.41 70.66
CA ARG A 494 58.75 -186.91 71.60
C ARG A 494 58.68 -185.37 71.57
N LYS A 495 57.49 -184.85 71.25
CA LYS A 495 56.64 -184.09 72.20
C LYS A 495 57.37 -183.29 73.32
N ARG A 496 57.02 -182.05 73.67
CA ARG A 496 55.73 -181.35 73.52
C ARG A 496 55.68 -180.13 74.47
N GLU A 497 55.01 -179.05 74.06
CA GLU A 497 54.41 -177.95 74.88
C GLU A 497 55.35 -177.17 75.84
N GLU A 498 55.36 -175.83 75.75
CA GLU A 498 54.66 -174.89 76.64
C GLU A 498 55.01 -174.97 78.14
N ILE A 499 55.36 -173.82 78.73
CA ILE A 499 54.52 -173.20 79.77
C ILE A 499 54.85 -171.70 79.87
N HIS A 500 53.85 -170.85 79.55
CA HIS A 500 53.64 -169.50 80.11
C HIS A 500 54.74 -168.43 79.85
N SER A 501 54.58 -167.15 80.21
CA SER A 501 53.42 -166.24 80.09
C SER A 501 53.93 -164.80 80.32
N ILE A 502 53.14 -163.83 79.86
CA ILE A 502 53.30 -162.37 79.89
C ILE A 502 53.89 -161.77 81.20
N HIS A 503 55.01 -161.05 81.09
CA HIS A 503 55.30 -159.80 81.84
C HIS A 503 56.50 -159.03 81.23
N GLY A 504 56.61 -157.70 81.30
CA GLY A 504 55.66 -156.65 81.70
C GLY A 504 56.33 -155.41 82.33
N GLN A 505 55.81 -154.21 82.06
CA GLN A 505 56.08 -152.93 82.77
C GLN A 505 57.52 -152.36 82.66
N LEU A 506 57.86 -151.10 83.03
CA LEU A 506 57.23 -149.74 83.02
C LEU A 506 58.31 -148.73 83.53
N GLN A 507 58.11 -147.40 83.38
CA GLN A 507 58.75 -146.35 84.21
C GLN A 507 60.27 -146.10 83.98
N ASN A 508 60.90 -144.91 84.06
CA ASN A 508 60.57 -143.50 84.37
C ASN A 508 61.19 -142.61 83.24
N GLU A 509 61.02 -141.29 83.11
CA GLU A 509 60.73 -140.23 84.10
C GLU A 509 59.65 -139.26 83.60
N SER A 510 58.78 -138.83 84.52
CA SER A 510 57.90 -137.68 84.35
C SER A 510 57.95 -136.76 85.59
N ASP A 511 57.38 -135.56 85.43
CA ASP A 511 56.93 -134.69 86.52
C ASP A 511 57.97 -133.92 87.35
N ARG A 512 58.39 -132.77 86.80
CA ARG A 512 58.47 -131.54 87.61
C ARG A 512 57.53 -130.42 87.15
N ARG A 513 56.24 -130.68 87.35
CA ARG A 513 55.15 -129.73 87.66
C ARG A 513 54.62 -128.81 86.55
N THR A 514 53.39 -129.11 86.18
CA THR A 514 52.34 -128.13 85.89
C THR A 514 52.14 -127.13 87.05
N GLN A 515 52.30 -125.82 86.82
CA GLN A 515 51.64 -124.76 87.61
C GLN A 515 51.62 -123.42 86.85
N THR A 516 50.51 -122.68 86.95
CA THR A 516 50.19 -121.40 86.25
C THR A 516 50.11 -121.50 84.71
N GLN A 517 49.05 -121.05 84.00
CA GLN A 517 47.72 -120.52 84.35
C GLN A 517 47.63 -119.23 85.17
N ALA A 518 47.40 -118.09 84.49
CA ALA A 518 46.55 -116.98 84.94
C ALA A 518 46.24 -116.02 83.76
N ALA A 519 45.14 -115.26 83.86
CA ALA A 519 44.85 -114.02 83.11
C ALA A 519 44.64 -114.08 81.56
N LEU A 520 43.80 -115.00 81.05
CA LEU A 520 43.19 -114.87 79.70
C LEU A 520 41.69 -114.46 79.78
N LEU A 521 41.33 -113.55 80.69
CA LEU A 521 39.97 -113.00 80.82
C LEU A 521 40.00 -111.54 81.34
N MET A 522 40.55 -110.60 80.56
CA MET A 522 40.34 -109.16 80.79
C MET A 522 40.57 -108.30 79.54
N SER A 523 39.85 -108.56 78.44
CA SER A 523 39.96 -107.78 77.19
C SER A 523 38.63 -107.40 76.52
N GLU A 524 37.50 -107.49 77.23
CA GLU A 524 36.16 -107.22 76.67
C GLU A 524 35.54 -105.89 77.19
N SER A 525 36.19 -105.18 78.11
CA SER A 525 35.64 -103.97 78.76
C SER A 525 35.87 -102.64 78.02
N LEU A 526 36.59 -102.65 76.90
CA LEU A 526 36.93 -101.43 76.13
C LEU A 526 36.12 -101.25 74.83
N HIS A 527 35.48 -102.31 74.31
CA HIS A 527 34.79 -102.22 73.01
C HIS A 527 33.46 -101.45 73.10
N SER A 528 32.65 -101.74 74.12
CA SER A 528 31.30 -101.17 74.29
C SER A 528 31.25 -99.65 74.50
N LYS A 529 32.35 -98.99 74.90
CA LYS A 529 32.39 -97.52 75.06
C LYS A 529 32.65 -96.79 73.74
N LEU A 530 33.52 -97.35 72.91
CA LEU A 530 33.86 -96.76 71.61
C LEU A 530 32.64 -96.77 70.68
N GLU A 531 31.82 -97.82 70.76
CA GLU A 531 30.61 -97.96 69.94
C GLU A 531 29.52 -96.92 70.29
N GLU A 532 29.30 -96.61 71.57
CA GLU A 532 28.37 -95.54 71.99
C GLU A 532 28.86 -94.13 71.61
N GLU A 533 30.18 -93.91 71.60
CA GLU A 533 30.77 -92.61 71.29
C GLU A 533 30.71 -92.32 69.78
N VAL A 534 30.99 -93.33 68.94
CA VAL A 534 30.78 -93.27 67.48
C VAL A 534 29.30 -92.99 67.16
N LYS A 535 28.35 -93.72 67.78
CA LYS A 535 26.90 -93.54 67.54
C LYS A 535 26.42 -92.11 67.81
N ARG A 536 26.96 -91.48 68.85
CA ARG A 536 26.67 -90.10 69.24
C ARG A 536 27.19 -89.10 68.22
N LEU A 537 28.46 -89.25 67.82
CA LEU A 537 29.10 -88.41 66.81
C LEU A 537 28.41 -88.52 65.43
N THR A 538 27.91 -89.70 65.05
CA THR A 538 27.08 -89.84 63.82
C THR A 538 25.78 -89.06 63.92
N GLN A 539 25.12 -89.05 65.09
CA GLN A 539 23.86 -88.34 65.30
C GLN A 539 24.03 -86.81 65.38
N ASP A 540 25.15 -86.33 65.91
CA ASP A 540 25.53 -84.92 65.86
C ASP A 540 25.92 -84.47 64.42
N LEU A 541 26.47 -85.38 63.60
CA LEU A 541 26.74 -85.13 62.19
C LEU A 541 25.44 -85.00 61.37
N ASP A 542 24.47 -85.92 61.53
CA ASP A 542 23.17 -85.83 60.86
C ASP A 542 22.39 -84.54 61.22
N THR A 543 22.46 -84.09 62.47
CA THR A 543 21.78 -82.85 62.90
C THR A 543 22.49 -81.57 62.44
N THR A 544 23.80 -81.62 62.17
CA THR A 544 24.51 -80.49 61.54
C THR A 544 24.30 -80.45 60.02
N ILE A 545 24.23 -81.61 59.35
CA ILE A 545 23.86 -81.71 57.93
C ILE A 545 22.45 -81.15 57.67
N LYS A 546 21.46 -81.45 58.52
CA LYS A 546 20.12 -80.85 58.39
C LYS A 546 20.13 -79.34 58.50
N LYS A 547 20.82 -78.77 59.50
CA LYS A 547 20.94 -77.31 59.66
C LYS A 547 21.64 -76.63 58.48
N LEU A 548 22.62 -77.28 57.87
CA LEU A 548 23.23 -76.80 56.62
C LEU A 548 22.21 -76.77 55.47
N SER A 549 21.38 -77.81 55.32
CA SER A 549 20.32 -77.82 54.28
C SER A 549 19.23 -76.76 54.53
N GLU A 550 18.93 -76.43 55.79
CA GLU A 550 18.00 -75.35 56.15
C GLU A 550 18.59 -73.98 55.77
N LEU A 551 19.84 -73.71 56.16
CA LEU A 551 20.57 -72.48 55.82
C LEU A 551 20.79 -72.30 54.30
N GLU A 552 20.97 -73.38 53.54
CA GLU A 552 21.12 -73.33 52.08
C GLU A 552 19.80 -72.94 51.38
N ASN A 553 18.65 -73.40 51.91
CA ASN A 553 17.34 -72.95 51.44
C ASN A 553 17.04 -71.49 51.84
N GLU A 554 17.44 -71.05 53.04
CA GLU A 554 17.34 -69.63 53.42
C GLU A 554 18.19 -68.73 52.52
N LYS A 555 19.43 -69.16 52.20
CA LYS A 555 20.30 -68.47 51.23
C LYS A 555 19.62 -68.35 49.86
N LEU A 556 19.03 -69.43 49.33
CA LEU A 556 18.34 -69.42 48.04
C LEU A 556 17.16 -68.43 48.02
N ASN A 557 16.40 -68.34 49.11
CA ASN A 557 15.29 -67.38 49.24
C ASN A 557 15.78 -65.92 49.33
N LEU A 558 16.88 -65.66 50.03
CA LEU A 558 17.54 -64.34 50.07
C LEU A 558 18.12 -63.95 48.69
N GLU A 559 18.65 -64.91 47.94
CA GLU A 559 19.16 -64.68 46.58
C GLU A 559 18.01 -64.37 45.61
N ASN A 560 16.91 -65.12 45.66
CA ASN A 560 15.70 -64.84 44.88
C ASN A 560 15.13 -63.43 45.17
N THR A 561 14.92 -63.07 46.44
CA THR A 561 14.42 -61.73 46.81
C THR A 561 15.40 -60.61 46.43
N SER A 562 16.71 -60.86 46.46
CA SER A 562 17.73 -59.94 45.93
C SER A 562 17.60 -59.72 44.41
N THR A 563 17.26 -60.76 43.63
CA THR A 563 17.00 -60.59 42.19
C THR A 563 15.72 -59.82 41.90
N GLU A 564 14.64 -60.02 42.68
CA GLU A 564 13.41 -59.22 42.54
C GLU A 564 13.65 -57.75 42.90
N LEU A 565 14.37 -57.46 43.99
CA LEU A 565 14.72 -56.09 44.37
C LEU A 565 15.59 -55.39 43.31
N LYS A 566 16.55 -56.10 42.70
CA LYS A 566 17.30 -55.56 41.54
C LYS A 566 16.38 -55.25 40.35
N LYS A 567 15.38 -56.10 40.10
CA LYS A 567 14.41 -55.92 39.02
C LYS A 567 13.46 -54.75 39.26
N THR A 568 13.01 -54.52 40.49
CA THR A 568 12.18 -53.35 40.84
C THR A 568 12.99 -52.05 40.79
N ILE A 569 14.24 -52.05 41.24
CA ILE A 569 15.15 -50.89 41.11
C ILE A 569 15.38 -50.54 39.63
N LEU A 570 15.61 -51.53 38.76
CA LEU A 570 15.74 -51.29 37.32
C LEU A 570 14.45 -50.72 36.69
N GLY A 571 13.28 -51.22 37.11
CA GLY A 571 11.99 -50.66 36.70
C GLY A 571 11.82 -49.20 37.10
N LEU A 572 12.00 -48.89 38.39
CA LEU A 572 11.89 -47.53 38.94
C LEU A 572 12.88 -46.55 38.30
N ASN A 573 14.11 -46.99 38.01
CA ASN A 573 15.07 -46.17 37.27
C ASN A 573 14.57 -45.87 35.85
N SER A 574 14.03 -46.86 35.13
CA SER A 574 13.49 -46.64 33.78
C SER A 574 12.25 -45.72 33.76
N GLU A 575 11.41 -45.75 34.79
CA GLU A 575 10.30 -44.80 34.97
C GLU A 575 10.80 -43.39 35.32
N MET A 576 11.86 -43.28 36.13
CA MET A 576 12.52 -42.01 36.47
C MET A 576 13.19 -41.37 35.25
N ASP A 577 13.91 -42.15 34.44
CA ASP A 577 14.56 -41.68 33.20
C ASP A 577 13.51 -41.23 32.16
N ALA A 578 12.40 -41.99 32.01
CA ALA A 578 11.28 -41.60 31.16
C ALA A 578 10.61 -40.29 31.66
N SER A 579 10.45 -40.14 32.98
CA SER A 579 9.90 -38.94 33.60
C SER A 579 10.80 -37.72 33.41
N LEU A 580 12.13 -37.88 33.54
CA LEU A 580 13.11 -36.84 33.25
C LEU A 580 13.10 -36.44 31.77
N LEU A 581 13.02 -37.40 30.85
CA LEU A 581 12.93 -37.13 29.42
C LEU A 581 11.65 -36.34 29.09
N GLN A 582 10.51 -36.72 29.67
CA GLN A 582 9.25 -35.99 29.55
C GLN A 582 9.34 -34.57 30.15
N GLN A 583 10.02 -34.40 31.28
CA GLN A 583 10.26 -33.09 31.89
C GLN A 583 11.12 -32.21 30.97
N HIS A 584 12.22 -32.73 30.43
CA HIS A 584 13.06 -31.99 29.46
C HIS A 584 12.27 -31.57 28.22
N GLN A 585 11.48 -32.47 27.62
CA GLN A 585 10.60 -32.13 26.49
C GLN A 585 9.49 -31.12 26.84
N SER A 586 9.10 -31.02 28.12
CA SER A 586 8.17 -29.97 28.57
C SER A 586 8.87 -28.62 28.73
N LEU A 587 10.13 -28.61 29.19
CA LEU A 587 10.94 -27.41 29.37
C LEU A 587 11.32 -26.78 28.02
N GLU A 588 11.67 -27.60 27.03
CA GLU A 588 11.94 -27.20 25.66
C GLU A 588 10.72 -26.49 25.02
N LYS A 589 9.52 -27.08 25.18
CA LYS A 589 8.25 -26.47 24.74
C LYS A 589 7.92 -25.17 25.45
N VAL A 590 8.30 -25.01 26.73
CA VAL A 590 8.17 -23.73 27.44
C VAL A 590 9.11 -22.69 26.83
N SER A 591 10.37 -23.03 26.55
CA SER A 591 11.33 -22.14 25.88
C SER A 591 10.87 -21.70 24.49
N ASP A 592 10.29 -22.61 23.69
CA ASP A 592 9.70 -22.28 22.38
C ASP A 592 8.51 -21.31 22.52
N LEU A 593 7.65 -21.52 23.51
CA LEU A 593 6.50 -20.66 23.78
C LEU A 593 6.93 -19.29 24.31
N GLU A 594 7.96 -19.20 25.15
CA GLU A 594 8.54 -17.94 25.59
C GLU A 594 9.16 -17.14 24.42
N LEU A 595 9.84 -17.82 23.50
CA LEU A 595 10.37 -17.20 22.29
C LEU A 595 9.26 -16.68 21.36
N GLN A 596 8.19 -17.46 21.17
CA GLN A 596 7.00 -17.02 20.41
C GLN A 596 6.26 -15.86 21.11
N LEU A 597 6.20 -15.85 22.44
CA LEU A 597 5.59 -14.76 23.23
C LEU A 597 6.44 -13.47 23.11
N SER A 598 7.76 -13.58 23.13
CA SER A 598 8.68 -12.47 22.87
C SER A 598 8.52 -11.90 21.45
N GLU A 599 8.47 -12.78 20.44
CA GLU A 599 8.32 -12.37 19.03
C GLU A 599 6.95 -11.74 18.75
N THR A 600 5.87 -12.26 19.34
CA THR A 600 4.53 -11.68 19.23
C THR A 600 4.39 -10.37 19.99
N LYS A 601 5.03 -10.22 21.16
CA LYS A 601 5.12 -8.94 21.88
C LYS A 601 5.82 -7.87 21.05
N LEU A 602 6.94 -8.20 20.40
CA LEU A 602 7.67 -7.27 19.53
C LEU A 602 6.87 -6.91 18.26
N LYS A 603 6.06 -7.84 17.74
CA LYS A 603 5.09 -7.56 16.65
C LYS A 603 3.95 -6.63 17.11
N LEU A 604 3.45 -6.80 18.34
CA LEU A 604 2.43 -5.94 18.95
C LEU A 604 2.95 -4.51 19.14
N GLU A 605 4.12 -4.34 19.76
CA GLU A 605 4.74 -3.03 20.00
C GLU A 605 4.98 -2.26 18.68
N LYS A 606 5.44 -2.96 17.62
CA LYS A 606 5.55 -2.39 16.26
C LYS A 606 4.21 -2.02 15.63
N SER A 607 3.10 -2.63 16.06
CA SER A 607 1.75 -2.27 15.60
C SER A 607 1.17 -1.08 16.38
N GLU A 608 1.45 -0.96 17.68
CA GLU A 608 1.09 0.19 18.51
C GLU A 608 1.83 1.46 18.03
N GLN A 609 3.13 1.36 17.73
CA GLN A 609 3.91 2.46 17.15
C GLN A 609 3.33 2.96 15.81
N LYS A 610 2.81 2.05 14.97
CA LYS A 610 2.11 2.42 13.73
C LYS A 610 0.73 3.05 13.99
N MET A 611 -0.01 2.56 14.99
CA MET A 611 -1.28 3.14 15.40
C MET A 611 -1.11 4.59 15.87
N GLN A 612 -0.12 4.84 16.73
CA GLN A 612 0.24 6.19 17.21
C GLN A 612 0.78 7.11 16.10
N LEU A 613 1.24 6.58 14.97
CA LEU A 613 1.57 7.39 13.79
C LEU A 613 0.28 7.82 13.07
N LEU A 614 -0.58 6.86 12.74
CA LEU A 614 -1.85 7.08 12.06
C LEU A 614 -2.80 7.99 12.85
N GLU A 615 -2.86 7.87 14.18
CA GLU A 615 -3.65 8.78 15.03
C GLU A 615 -3.17 10.24 14.94
N ARG A 616 -1.85 10.46 14.83
CA ARG A 616 -1.26 11.80 14.67
C ARG A 616 -1.54 12.37 13.29
N GLU A 617 -1.44 11.55 12.25
CA GLU A 617 -1.78 11.91 10.87
C GLU A 617 -3.28 12.24 10.73
N MET A 618 -4.17 11.45 11.34
CA MET A 618 -5.61 11.76 11.40
C MET A 618 -5.88 13.05 12.19
N GLY A 619 -5.15 13.32 13.28
CA GLY A 619 -5.23 14.59 14.01
C GLY A 619 -4.89 15.79 13.13
N GLN A 620 -3.76 15.73 12.42
CA GLN A 620 -3.33 16.79 11.49
C GLN A 620 -4.28 16.97 10.31
N MET A 621 -4.85 15.88 9.77
CA MET A 621 -5.90 15.98 8.75
C MET A 621 -7.18 16.60 9.30
N SER A 622 -7.59 16.28 10.52
CA SER A 622 -8.75 16.88 11.19
C SER A 622 -8.57 18.39 11.38
N GLU A 623 -7.42 18.83 11.90
CA GLU A 623 -7.08 20.25 12.02
C GLU A 623 -7.09 20.96 10.65
N SER A 624 -6.55 20.32 9.61
CA SER A 624 -6.57 20.85 8.23
C SER A 624 -7.98 20.96 7.65
N VAL A 625 -8.85 19.97 7.88
CA VAL A 625 -10.26 19.98 7.46
C VAL A 625 -11.03 21.07 8.19
N ASN A 626 -10.84 21.23 9.50
CA ASN A 626 -11.47 22.30 10.30
C ASN A 626 -11.05 23.69 9.81
N SER A 627 -9.77 23.87 9.44
CA SER A 627 -9.26 25.11 8.84
C SER A 627 -9.90 25.39 7.47
N LEU A 628 -9.96 24.37 6.60
CA LEU A 628 -10.62 24.48 5.29
C LEU A 628 -12.11 24.81 5.43
N GLU A 629 -12.85 24.15 6.33
CA GLU A 629 -14.27 24.43 6.59
C GLU A 629 -14.47 25.88 7.05
N LEU A 630 -13.59 26.41 7.91
CA LEU A 630 -13.64 27.80 8.35
C LEU A 630 -13.44 28.78 7.18
N THR A 631 -12.47 28.53 6.29
CA THR A 631 -12.24 29.39 5.10
C THR A 631 -13.38 29.29 4.08
N LEU A 632 -13.95 28.10 3.88
CA LEU A 632 -15.07 27.88 2.97
C LEU A 632 -16.34 28.58 3.48
N LYS A 633 -16.54 28.64 4.79
CA LYS A 633 -17.62 29.37 5.46
C LYS A 633 -17.47 30.89 5.36
N ASP A 634 -16.25 31.41 5.48
CA ASP A 634 -15.93 32.82 5.22
C ASP A 634 -16.21 33.20 3.75
N GLU A 635 -15.75 32.37 2.81
CA GLU A 635 -15.95 32.60 1.37
C GLU A 635 -17.42 32.47 0.94
N ALA A 636 -18.20 31.58 1.56
CA ALA A 636 -19.65 31.54 1.41
C ALA A 636 -20.31 32.85 1.91
N GLY A 637 -19.81 33.43 2.99
CA GLY A 637 -20.22 34.75 3.48
C GLY A 637 -19.97 35.86 2.45
N LYS A 638 -18.76 35.90 1.86
CA LYS A 638 -18.40 36.85 0.80
C LYS A 638 -19.29 36.69 -0.43
N ARG A 639 -19.58 35.46 -0.86
CA ARG A 639 -20.51 35.17 -1.97
C ARG A 639 -21.90 35.73 -1.72
N VAL A 640 -22.49 35.51 -0.54
CA VAL A 640 -23.81 36.06 -0.19
C VAL A 640 -23.80 37.60 -0.16
N GLN A 641 -22.71 38.21 0.29
CA GLN A 641 -22.54 39.67 0.25
C GLN A 641 -22.38 40.21 -1.19
N ALA A 642 -21.71 39.46 -2.07
CA ALA A 642 -21.59 39.80 -3.48
C ALA A 642 -22.94 39.66 -4.22
N GLU A 643 -23.69 38.57 -4.01
CA GLU A 643 -25.02 38.36 -4.60
C GLU A 643 -26.02 39.43 -4.16
N THR A 644 -26.06 39.78 -2.87
CA THR A 644 -26.94 40.85 -2.38
C THR A 644 -26.58 42.22 -2.94
N SER A 645 -25.27 42.49 -3.14
CA SER A 645 -24.80 43.72 -3.79
C SER A 645 -25.16 43.76 -5.29
N LEU A 646 -25.00 42.64 -5.99
CA LEU A 646 -25.32 42.52 -7.42
C LEU A 646 -26.82 42.65 -7.68
N ARG A 647 -27.65 42.01 -6.86
CA ARG A 647 -29.12 42.12 -6.91
C ARG A 647 -29.63 43.54 -6.58
N SER A 648 -28.88 44.29 -5.77
CA SER A 648 -29.13 45.72 -5.56
C SER A 648 -28.86 46.53 -6.84
N MET A 649 -27.76 46.23 -7.55
CA MET A 649 -27.47 46.85 -8.85
C MET A 649 -28.50 46.49 -9.93
N GLU A 650 -28.99 45.24 -9.97
CA GLU A 650 -30.08 44.85 -10.88
C GLU A 650 -31.34 45.68 -10.64
N ASN A 651 -31.77 45.85 -9.38
CA ASN A 651 -32.91 46.70 -9.05
C ASN A 651 -32.71 48.17 -9.50
N MET A 652 -31.54 48.74 -9.26
CA MET A 652 -31.20 50.10 -9.72
C MET A 652 -31.18 50.21 -11.26
N TYR A 653 -30.69 49.17 -11.95
CA TYR A 653 -30.72 49.11 -13.41
C TYR A 653 -32.15 49.01 -13.95
N SER A 654 -33.01 48.18 -13.36
CA SER A 654 -34.43 48.07 -13.73
C SER A 654 -35.17 49.38 -13.53
N GLN A 655 -34.95 50.09 -12.42
CA GLN A 655 -35.53 51.42 -12.17
C GLN A 655 -35.09 52.44 -13.23
N SER A 656 -33.79 52.46 -13.57
CA SER A 656 -33.25 53.29 -14.65
C SER A 656 -33.89 52.95 -16.01
N GLN A 657 -34.10 51.67 -16.30
CA GLN A 657 -34.73 51.20 -17.54
C GLN A 657 -36.23 51.58 -17.61
N GLU A 658 -36.95 51.56 -16.49
CA GLU A 658 -38.31 52.09 -16.39
C GLU A 658 -38.35 53.62 -16.60
N GLU A 659 -37.40 54.36 -16.03
CA GLU A 659 -37.30 55.81 -16.16
C GLU A 659 -36.95 56.24 -17.61
N VAL A 660 -36.01 55.56 -18.27
CA VAL A 660 -35.74 55.72 -19.71
C VAL A 660 -37.00 55.40 -20.52
N SER A 661 -37.73 54.34 -20.18
CA SER A 661 -38.99 53.99 -20.84
C SER A 661 -40.11 55.02 -20.60
N ARG A 662 -40.09 55.73 -19.47
CA ARG A 662 -41.02 56.85 -19.18
C ARG A 662 -40.68 58.05 -20.05
N LEU A 663 -39.40 58.46 -20.07
CA LEU A 663 -38.89 59.58 -20.86
C LEU A 663 -39.07 59.37 -22.37
N HIS A 664 -38.93 58.13 -22.86
CA HIS A 664 -39.17 57.82 -24.27
C HIS A 664 -40.62 58.12 -24.69
N ARG A 665 -41.61 57.61 -23.93
CA ARG A 665 -43.05 57.88 -24.20
C ARG A 665 -43.39 59.37 -24.07
N GLU A 666 -42.73 60.09 -23.18
CA GLU A 666 -42.89 61.54 -23.03
C GLU A 666 -42.29 62.30 -24.24
N THR A 667 -41.18 61.80 -24.78
CA THR A 667 -40.57 62.31 -26.03
C THR A 667 -41.46 62.05 -27.24
N GLU A 668 -42.01 60.85 -27.40
CA GLU A 668 -43.00 60.51 -28.45
C GLU A 668 -44.22 61.44 -28.38
N LYS A 669 -44.73 61.69 -27.17
CA LYS A 669 -45.88 62.59 -26.93
C LYS A 669 -45.58 64.05 -27.26
N LEU A 670 -44.35 64.52 -27.02
CA LEU A 670 -43.91 65.85 -27.44
C LEU A 670 -43.72 65.93 -28.96
N ASN A 671 -43.20 64.87 -29.59
CA ASN A 671 -43.04 64.79 -31.04
C ASN A 671 -44.40 64.77 -31.77
N GLY A 672 -45.41 64.08 -31.21
CA GLY A 672 -46.79 64.14 -31.71
C GLY A 672 -47.35 65.57 -31.71
N LYS A 673 -47.18 66.31 -30.61
CA LYS A 673 -47.56 67.73 -30.51
C LYS A 673 -46.79 68.64 -31.47
N LEU A 674 -45.53 68.32 -31.76
CA LEU A 674 -44.72 69.06 -32.73
C LEU A 674 -45.30 68.90 -34.14
N ASN A 675 -45.64 67.68 -34.54
CA ASN A 675 -46.33 67.42 -35.81
C ASN A 675 -47.71 68.08 -35.88
N GLU A 676 -48.48 68.12 -34.79
CA GLU A 676 -49.75 68.87 -34.71
C GLU A 676 -49.53 70.38 -34.96
N LEU A 677 -48.50 70.98 -34.34
CA LEU A 677 -48.13 72.38 -34.57
C LEU A 677 -47.62 72.64 -36.00
N GLU A 678 -46.90 71.70 -36.60
CA GLU A 678 -46.37 71.83 -37.96
C GLU A 678 -47.48 71.69 -39.03
N ASN A 679 -48.49 70.84 -38.77
CA ASN A 679 -49.74 70.79 -39.54
C ASN A 679 -50.53 72.10 -39.41
N LEU A 680 -50.78 72.59 -38.19
CA LEU A 680 -51.49 73.86 -37.98
C LEU A 680 -50.75 75.06 -38.59
N SER A 681 -49.41 75.05 -38.55
CA SER A 681 -48.56 76.05 -39.21
C SER A 681 -48.70 76.02 -40.74
N SER A 682 -48.78 74.83 -41.34
CA SER A 682 -48.98 74.68 -42.79
C SER A 682 -50.42 74.96 -43.24
N GLU A 683 -51.44 74.63 -42.45
CA GLU A 683 -52.83 75.08 -42.67
C GLU A 683 -52.96 76.61 -42.59
N LEU A 684 -52.36 77.25 -41.59
CA LEU A 684 -52.32 78.71 -41.47
C LEU A 684 -51.63 79.35 -42.68
N LYS A 685 -50.50 78.77 -43.12
CA LYS A 685 -49.75 79.22 -44.31
C LYS A 685 -50.57 79.07 -45.60
N SER A 686 -51.39 78.02 -45.70
CA SER A 686 -52.36 77.82 -46.79
C SER A 686 -53.49 78.86 -46.75
N SER A 687 -54.02 79.14 -45.56
CA SER A 687 -55.07 80.17 -45.36
C SER A 687 -54.58 81.58 -45.68
N ILE A 688 -53.31 81.90 -45.35
CA ILE A 688 -52.67 83.16 -45.73
C ILE A 688 -52.50 83.27 -47.25
N LEU A 689 -52.17 82.18 -47.95
CA LEU A 689 -52.12 82.18 -49.42
C LEU A 689 -53.52 82.41 -50.03
N LEU A 690 -54.55 81.75 -49.50
CA LEU A 690 -55.95 81.94 -49.92
C LEU A 690 -56.41 83.40 -49.76
N LEU A 691 -56.23 83.99 -48.57
CA LEU A 691 -56.60 85.38 -48.29
C LEU A 691 -55.84 86.39 -49.18
N ASN A 692 -54.57 86.11 -49.52
CA ASN A 692 -53.85 86.94 -50.49
C ASN A 692 -54.45 86.80 -51.90
N THR A 693 -54.83 85.60 -52.34
CA THR A 693 -55.50 85.43 -53.65
C THR A 693 -56.89 86.07 -53.71
N GLU A 694 -57.64 86.10 -52.61
CA GLU A 694 -58.92 86.83 -52.52
C GLU A 694 -58.70 88.36 -52.50
N LYS A 695 -57.64 88.84 -51.83
CA LYS A 695 -57.25 90.26 -51.88
C LYS A 695 -56.83 90.68 -53.29
N ASP A 696 -56.04 89.86 -53.99
CA ASP A 696 -55.60 90.17 -55.36
C ASP A 696 -56.78 90.09 -56.35
N ALA A 697 -57.73 89.18 -56.15
CA ALA A 697 -58.96 89.11 -56.94
C ALA A 697 -59.89 90.31 -56.72
N THR A 698 -60.11 90.73 -55.47
CA THR A 698 -60.93 91.91 -55.15
C THR A 698 -60.27 93.23 -55.57
N LEU A 699 -58.93 93.30 -55.60
CA LEU A 699 -58.20 94.42 -56.20
C LEU A 699 -58.31 94.48 -57.75
N LEU A 700 -58.62 93.36 -58.41
CA LEU A 700 -58.94 93.28 -59.83
C LEU A 700 -60.41 93.66 -60.10
N GLU A 701 -61.34 93.17 -59.29
CA GLU A 701 -62.78 93.43 -59.43
C GLU A 701 -63.16 94.90 -59.14
N ASN A 702 -62.32 95.64 -58.39
CA ASN A 702 -62.44 97.09 -58.20
C ASN A 702 -61.75 97.94 -59.31
N GLN A 703 -61.43 97.35 -60.47
CA GLN A 703 -60.81 98.06 -61.62
C GLN A 703 -61.63 97.99 -62.93
N GLU A 704 -62.86 97.46 -62.89
CA GLU A 704 -63.87 97.54 -63.98
C GLU A 704 -64.94 98.61 -63.70
#